data_AF-A0A640KFH7-F1
#
_entry.id   AF-A0A640KFH7-F1
#
_cell.length_a   1.000
_cell.length_b   1.000
_cell.length_c   1.000
_cell.angle_alpha   90.00
_cell.angle_beta   90.00
_cell.angle_gamma   90.00
#
_symmetry.space_group_name_H-M   'P 1'
#
loop_
_entity.id
_entity.type
_entity.pdbx_description
1 polymer ?
#
loop_
_entity_poly.entity_id
_entity_poly.type
_entity_poly.pdbx_seq_one_letter_code
_entity_poly.pdbx_strand_id
1 'polypeptide(L)'
;MPAAVYYLLVPPPSRCLAGLAFTLICCKHGGESASLCHFPPTHTAASLVCPYSRRATCLWLTPFHSFAHAHVAPIMAEAFLSQQPHPANQTRDAGPSIAQMRVSWTCNGLDVHVPPLRYIWRGVHRSIVDNVDKMLAMVYPVPFSCVVACAAGSCVCVWYIPQTSWVHTNPASTWLRSFDSIMTPLSRYLPPSFQAPILCAKAWAVTLAAATVLHRFALRRLLQYKGWMLERNPQKPSWRTRVWSLVLRAFFTRPSIPKTKVYGSCLPSVPLPSLHQTVGSYLSSMRTLYHQKDSDTNEWLELRRSAESFLLNEGPALQRYLRLQNVMGHNYVSELWTRNVFLAARDSLCLHSNFYTIPFATHLPTTLPEARAAVLIYLLTQLKGHIERRTLCPNFTGPRNCVPLSMDQYSMAFNTTRIPGREIDVLEHFGERENSYVVILHRGRIYQMLVMDPQTGRQLTPHQLEVVLHQLLLEVEEEVSTGRDESEEDDAEDTLETLGKKRSYRVVEALLPALTTASRAQWADVRTSYLLHDSNNNGPLRIIEKALFVVSFDERCGTAGPAKANPTADEVKRLSMDCTHYLCGNGSNLWCDKSFNLVVRSDGHVGLHVEHSWSDMSTFLGFFEHVSAQEESADLWYDTEYGHAKKLPEDQCRAKPFRAPNIDHPLRPKRLRFTIHKKLAGAIRRAHTEFLLNTGSQVDLHVVRYSAYGREVPKSMGCSPDAWVQMAIQLAHYIDQGGHFSLVYESVPQHMFAKGRTEAVRSVTDVSSTFVKAIAATGGEHDTTSVEEKQALLIDACANHQQAVQEAVAGGGVDRHLFALFMASVSQETPSDFLTSALRKSKWKVSSAQAHQRNLLDRLHPAGGGCWYHETPGFGFGPVSPDGYGISYCFCANEVLYITITSHKNCDATSSRTLGNHITRSLDMLGELSVSHRDNSAPR
;
A
#
# COMPACT_ATOMS: atom_id res chain seq x y z
N MET A 1 -42.96 -12.00 41.74
CA MET A 1 -43.44 -13.39 41.60
C MET A 1 -42.96 -13.94 40.27
N PRO A 2 -42.56 -15.22 40.20
CA PRO A 2 -41.27 -15.59 39.62
C PRO A 2 -41.31 -16.68 38.53
N ALA A 3 -40.14 -16.86 37.89
CA ALA A 3 -39.58 -18.09 37.32
C ALA A 3 -40.23 -18.79 36.10
N ALA A 4 -39.48 -18.85 35.00
CA ALA A 4 -39.35 -20.01 34.09
C ALA A 4 -38.10 -19.80 33.21
N VAL A 5 -36.92 -20.30 33.63
CA VAL A 5 -36.26 -21.53 33.14
C VAL A 5 -35.94 -21.50 31.63
N TYR A 6 -34.66 -21.23 31.31
CA TYR A 6 -33.99 -21.76 30.11
C TYR A 6 -32.53 -22.06 30.46
N TYR A 7 -32.19 -23.35 30.50
CA TYR A 7 -30.83 -23.88 30.54
C TYR A 7 -30.60 -24.70 29.27
N LEU A 8 -29.41 -24.54 28.69
CA LEU A 8 -28.63 -25.48 27.86
C LEU A 8 -29.18 -25.97 26.50
N LEU A 9 -28.51 -25.52 25.43
CA LEU A 9 -28.09 -26.39 24.32
C LEU A 9 -26.64 -26.05 23.91
N VAL A 10 -25.70 -26.66 24.64
CA VAL A 10 -24.34 -26.98 24.20
C VAL A 10 -24.40 -28.37 23.58
N PRO A 11 -23.90 -28.64 22.35
CA PRO A 11 -23.58 -29.99 21.95
C PRO A 11 -22.14 -30.36 22.41
N PRO A 12 -21.95 -31.54 23.02
CA PRO A 12 -20.70 -31.98 23.64
C PRO A 12 -19.69 -32.60 22.65
N PRO A 13 -18.44 -32.84 23.09
CA PRO A 13 -17.43 -33.58 22.33
C PRO A 13 -17.42 -35.08 22.70
N SER A 14 -17.36 -35.97 21.70
CA SER A 14 -16.99 -37.39 21.88
C SER A 14 -16.54 -37.95 20.51
N ARG A 15 -15.24 -38.25 20.31
CA ARG A 15 -14.41 -39.41 20.71
C ARG A 15 -14.66 -40.70 19.90
N CYS A 16 -13.56 -41.12 19.26
CA CYS A 16 -13.09 -42.48 18.96
C CYS A 16 -13.88 -43.39 18.00
N LEU A 17 -13.27 -43.64 16.83
CA LEU A 17 -13.15 -45.00 16.29
C LEU A 17 -11.71 -45.19 15.79
N ALA A 18 -11.09 -46.24 16.31
CA ALA A 18 -9.74 -46.69 16.05
C ALA A 18 -9.70 -47.68 14.87
N GLY A 19 -8.52 -47.82 14.27
CA GLY A 19 -8.06 -49.09 13.69
C GLY A 19 -8.16 -49.24 12.18
N LEU A 20 -7.04 -49.04 11.49
CA LEU A 20 -6.41 -50.08 10.65
C LEU A 20 -5.04 -49.58 10.19
N ALA A 21 -4.03 -49.91 11.00
CA ALA A 21 -2.62 -49.86 10.63
C ALA A 21 -2.28 -51.13 9.87
N PHE A 22 -1.65 -51.01 8.71
CA PHE A 22 -0.95 -52.11 8.05
C PHE A 22 0.53 -52.01 8.41
N THR A 23 1.01 -53.02 9.13
CA THR A 23 2.42 -53.29 9.40
C THR A 23 2.76 -54.62 8.71
N LEU A 24 3.83 -54.64 7.90
CA LEU A 24 4.62 -55.82 7.46
C LEU A 24 5.98 -55.23 7.02
N ILE A 25 7.00 -55.20 7.88
CA ILE A 25 8.01 -56.25 8.14
C ILE A 25 8.74 -56.72 6.87
N CYS A 26 10.03 -56.38 6.78
CA CYS A 26 11.09 -57.36 6.51
C CYS A 26 12.44 -56.92 7.10
N CYS A 27 12.98 -57.81 7.94
CA CYS A 27 14.31 -57.91 8.54
C CYS A 27 15.43 -57.95 7.49
N LYS A 28 16.57 -57.27 7.69
CA LYS A 28 17.80 -57.72 8.39
C LYS A 28 18.67 -58.67 7.54
N HIS A 29 19.85 -58.19 7.13
CA HIS A 29 21.12 -58.92 7.20
C HIS A 29 22.25 -57.91 7.42
N GLY A 30 23.07 -58.18 8.44
CA GLY A 30 24.28 -57.43 8.79
C GLY A 30 25.52 -58.31 8.61
N GLY A 31 26.67 -57.73 8.96
CA GLY A 31 28.00 -58.36 9.00
C GLY A 31 29.01 -57.49 8.26
N GLU A 32 29.67 -56.53 8.91
CA GLU A 32 30.87 -56.63 9.76
C GLU A 32 32.22 -56.60 9.00
N SER A 33 33.15 -55.86 9.63
CA SER A 33 34.63 -55.95 9.58
C SER A 33 35.45 -55.03 8.64
N ALA A 34 35.99 -53.98 9.27
CA ALA A 34 37.43 -53.72 9.53
C ALA A 34 38.44 -53.28 8.43
N SER A 35 39.35 -52.41 8.91
CA SER A 35 40.71 -52.05 8.46
C SER A 35 40.85 -50.95 7.37
N LEU A 36 41.38 -49.75 7.69
CA LEU A 36 42.78 -49.30 7.92
C LEU A 36 43.63 -49.20 6.63
N CYS A 37 44.01 -47.96 6.27
CA CYS A 37 45.31 -47.48 5.73
C CYS A 37 45.16 -46.02 5.27
N HIS A 38 45.66 -45.01 6.00
CA HIS A 38 47.00 -44.38 5.96
C HIS A 38 47.32 -43.42 4.78
N PHE A 39 47.28 -42.11 5.11
CA PHE A 39 48.24 -41.01 4.85
C PHE A 39 48.49 -40.44 3.40
N PRO A 40 49.02 -39.20 3.28
CA PRO A 40 48.73 -38.18 2.25
C PRO A 40 50.03 -37.72 1.52
N PRO A 41 50.31 -36.40 1.32
CA PRO A 41 49.93 -35.49 0.24
C PRO A 41 51.15 -35.10 -0.66
N THR A 42 51.05 -33.94 -1.35
CA THR A 42 52.09 -33.16 -2.10
C THR A 42 52.03 -33.30 -3.65
N HIS A 43 52.39 -32.34 -4.53
CA HIS A 43 53.16 -31.08 -4.47
C HIS A 43 52.88 -30.23 -5.76
N THR A 44 52.85 -28.90 -5.63
CA THR A 44 53.40 -27.81 -6.51
C THR A 44 53.09 -27.58 -8.01
N ALA A 45 52.80 -26.30 -8.28
CA ALA A 45 53.36 -25.36 -9.28
C ALA A 45 53.03 -25.49 -10.79
N ALA A 46 52.56 -24.39 -11.40
CA ALA A 46 53.40 -23.46 -12.18
C ALA A 46 52.57 -22.54 -13.11
N SER A 47 52.95 -21.27 -13.10
CA SER A 47 52.60 -20.17 -14.00
C SER A 47 53.20 -20.33 -15.40
N LEU A 48 52.51 -19.84 -16.44
CA LEU A 48 53.09 -19.49 -17.74
C LEU A 48 52.33 -18.34 -18.42
N VAL A 49 53.09 -17.56 -19.17
CA VAL A 49 52.91 -16.15 -19.54
C VAL A 49 52.88 -16.01 -21.08
N CYS A 50 52.13 -14.99 -21.56
CA CYS A 50 52.26 -14.24 -22.85
C CYS A 50 51.82 -14.91 -24.19
N PRO A 51 51.68 -14.15 -25.29
CA PRO A 51 50.94 -12.89 -25.52
C PRO A 51 50.21 -12.87 -26.90
N TYR A 52 49.37 -11.87 -27.22
CA TYR A 52 49.36 -11.27 -28.58
C TYR A 52 48.66 -9.91 -28.61
N SER A 53 49.39 -8.94 -29.18
CA SER A 53 49.02 -7.56 -29.45
C SER A 53 48.35 -7.36 -30.82
N ARG A 54 47.53 -6.31 -30.96
CA ARG A 54 47.45 -5.36 -32.10
C ARG A 54 46.45 -4.24 -31.72
N ARG A 55 46.89 -3.05 -31.31
CA ARG A 55 47.15 -1.83 -32.11
C ARG A 55 46.03 -1.45 -33.09
N ALA A 56 45.32 -0.35 -32.78
CA ALA A 56 45.16 0.79 -33.67
C ALA A 56 44.92 2.06 -32.82
N THR A 57 45.69 3.10 -33.14
CA THR A 57 45.78 4.41 -32.47
C THR A 57 45.61 5.48 -33.55
N CYS A 58 44.90 6.58 -33.24
CA CYS A 58 45.00 7.96 -33.80
C CYS A 58 44.02 8.81 -32.94
N LEU A 59 44.34 9.79 -32.08
CA LEU A 59 45.21 11.00 -32.12
C LEU A 59 44.90 11.89 -33.34
N TRP A 60 44.41 13.14 -33.21
CA TRP A 60 45.08 14.39 -32.75
C TRP A 60 44.03 15.44 -32.21
N LEU A 61 44.17 16.07 -31.02
CA LEU A 61 44.80 17.38 -30.62
C LEU A 61 44.04 18.68 -31.05
N THR A 62 43.21 19.34 -30.20
CA THR A 62 43.38 20.56 -29.30
C THR A 62 43.61 21.94 -30.00
N PRO A 63 43.42 23.15 -29.40
CA PRO A 63 42.68 23.66 -28.20
C PRO A 63 41.95 25.05 -28.39
N PHE A 64 41.13 25.52 -27.40
CA PHE A 64 41.15 26.88 -26.75
C PHE A 64 39.81 27.36 -26.11
N HIS A 65 39.94 27.70 -24.82
CA HIS A 65 39.27 28.68 -23.93
C HIS A 65 37.77 29.04 -23.90
N SER A 66 37.21 28.79 -22.70
CA SER A 66 36.51 29.73 -21.78
C SER A 66 35.18 30.36 -22.18
N PHE A 67 34.11 29.97 -21.48
CA PHE A 67 33.26 30.90 -20.70
C PHE A 67 32.52 30.14 -19.59
N ALA A 68 32.70 30.61 -18.35
CA ALA A 68 31.97 30.16 -17.18
C ALA A 68 30.61 30.86 -17.11
N HIS A 69 29.53 30.13 -16.79
CA HIS A 69 28.47 30.49 -15.84
C HIS A 69 27.30 29.48 -15.92
N ALA A 70 26.76 29.15 -14.74
CA ALA A 70 25.52 28.38 -14.47
C ALA A 70 25.55 26.85 -14.71
N HIS A 71 25.94 26.09 -13.68
CA HIS A 71 25.73 24.64 -13.59
C HIS A 71 25.01 24.24 -12.29
N VAL A 72 23.68 24.13 -12.36
CA VAL A 72 22.86 23.21 -11.54
C VAL A 72 21.69 22.73 -12.41
N ALA A 73 21.96 21.78 -13.32
CA ALA A 73 21.04 20.92 -14.09
C ALA A 73 21.79 20.52 -15.38
N PRO A 74 22.20 19.24 -15.54
CA PRO A 74 21.28 18.22 -16.04
C PRO A 74 21.68 16.78 -15.61
N ILE A 75 21.08 16.19 -14.57
CA ILE A 75 21.46 14.82 -14.13
C ILE A 75 20.44 13.74 -14.54
N MET A 76 19.16 14.07 -14.75
CA MET A 76 18.17 13.04 -15.12
C MET A 76 18.18 12.62 -16.60
N ALA A 77 18.69 13.45 -17.53
CA ALA A 77 18.67 13.15 -18.96
C ALA A 77 19.94 12.43 -19.45
N GLU A 78 21.13 12.78 -18.96
CA GLU A 78 22.36 12.03 -19.27
C GLU A 78 22.41 10.67 -18.56
N ALA A 79 21.81 10.55 -17.37
CA ALA A 79 21.65 9.25 -16.71
C ALA A 79 20.71 8.31 -17.48
N PHE A 80 19.65 8.82 -18.11
CA PHE A 80 18.70 7.98 -18.84
C PHE A 80 19.22 7.52 -20.22
N LEU A 81 20.05 8.33 -20.89
CA LEU A 81 20.63 7.97 -22.20
C LEU A 81 21.97 7.22 -22.11
N SER A 82 22.59 7.14 -20.93
CA SER A 82 23.83 6.37 -20.69
C SER A 82 23.63 5.05 -19.92
N GLN A 83 22.41 4.73 -19.48
CA GLN A 83 22.11 3.56 -18.65
C GLN A 83 21.43 2.44 -19.44
N GLN A 84 22.23 1.77 -20.27
CA GLN A 84 21.97 0.38 -20.65
C GLN A 84 22.88 -0.51 -19.79
N PRO A 85 22.39 -1.25 -18.78
CA PRO A 85 23.17 -2.33 -18.19
C PRO A 85 23.28 -3.47 -19.21
N HIS A 86 24.52 -3.78 -19.60
CA HIS A 86 24.87 -4.96 -20.38
C HIS A 86 24.31 -6.23 -19.66
N PRO A 87 23.71 -7.20 -20.37
CA PRO A 87 22.98 -8.34 -19.78
C PRO A 87 23.81 -9.34 -18.95
N ALA A 88 25.08 -9.06 -18.65
CA ALA A 88 26.00 -10.03 -18.05
C ALA A 88 25.98 -10.12 -16.51
N ASN A 89 25.41 -9.14 -15.78
CA ASN A 89 25.51 -9.07 -14.31
C ASN A 89 24.23 -9.41 -13.53
N GLN A 90 23.24 -10.07 -14.14
CA GLN A 90 21.99 -10.47 -13.47
C GLN A 90 21.94 -11.94 -13.01
N THR A 91 23.08 -12.60 -12.81
CA THR A 91 23.08 -13.99 -12.31
C THR A 91 23.61 -14.05 -10.88
N ARG A 92 22.74 -14.55 -9.99
CA ARG A 92 22.90 -14.84 -8.54
C ARG A 92 22.53 -13.70 -7.59
N ASP A 93 21.54 -14.02 -6.75
CA ASP A 93 21.23 -13.42 -5.45
C ASP A 93 20.26 -12.21 -5.41
N ALA A 94 19.12 -12.36 -6.09
CA ALA A 94 17.88 -11.67 -5.72
C ALA A 94 16.80 -12.69 -5.26
N GLY A 95 16.67 -12.88 -3.94
CA GLY A 95 15.38 -13.24 -3.34
C GLY A 95 14.42 -12.09 -3.67
N PRO A 96 13.24 -12.34 -4.29
CA PRO A 96 12.25 -13.38 -4.01
C PRO A 96 11.98 -14.33 -5.21
N SER A 97 12.99 -14.55 -6.07
CA SER A 97 12.87 -15.31 -7.33
C SER A 97 12.74 -16.84 -7.18
N ILE A 98 12.89 -17.38 -5.96
CA ILE A 98 12.95 -18.83 -5.70
C ILE A 98 11.56 -19.51 -5.63
N ALA A 99 10.46 -18.75 -5.70
CA ALA A 99 9.12 -19.27 -5.49
C ALA A 99 8.28 -19.46 -6.77
N GLN A 100 8.74 -18.97 -7.93
CA GLN A 100 7.99 -19.02 -9.19
C GLN A 100 8.84 -19.60 -10.30
N MET A 101 8.19 -20.32 -11.22
CA MET A 101 8.81 -20.70 -12.48
C MET A 101 8.99 -19.42 -13.30
N ARG A 102 10.22 -19.07 -13.65
CA ARG A 102 10.51 -17.87 -14.46
C ARG A 102 11.05 -18.33 -15.80
N VAL A 103 10.58 -17.68 -16.85
CA VAL A 103 11.09 -17.82 -18.20
C VAL A 103 11.57 -16.43 -18.60
N SER A 104 12.87 -16.25 -18.79
CA SER A 104 13.46 -14.99 -19.24
C SER A 104 14.19 -15.21 -20.56
N TRP A 105 14.00 -14.28 -21.48
CA TRP A 105 14.75 -14.27 -22.73
C TRP A 105 16.04 -13.48 -22.51
N THR A 106 17.18 -14.15 -22.69
CA THR A 106 18.52 -13.53 -22.61
C THR A 106 19.16 -13.53 -24.00
N CYS A 107 20.25 -12.77 -24.17
CA CYS A 107 21.05 -12.80 -25.40
C CYS A 107 21.60 -14.20 -25.73
N ASN A 108 21.59 -15.13 -24.77
CA ASN A 108 22.06 -16.52 -24.91
C ASN A 108 20.92 -17.54 -25.01
N GLY A 109 19.65 -17.11 -25.11
CA GLY A 109 18.47 -17.97 -25.26
C GLY A 109 17.49 -17.91 -24.08
N LEU A 110 16.59 -18.89 -24.03
CA LEU A 110 15.51 -19.00 -23.05
C LEU A 110 16.04 -19.55 -21.72
N ASP A 111 16.08 -18.72 -20.69
CA ASP A 111 16.46 -19.12 -19.33
C ASP A 111 15.22 -19.47 -18.52
N VAL A 112 15.14 -20.71 -18.02
CA VAL A 112 13.98 -21.24 -17.30
C VAL A 112 14.37 -21.64 -15.88
N HIS A 113 14.04 -20.80 -14.91
CA HIS A 113 14.25 -21.06 -13.50
C HIS A 113 13.09 -21.90 -12.92
N VAL A 114 13.39 -23.06 -12.33
CA VAL A 114 12.42 -23.97 -11.70
C VAL A 114 12.64 -24.03 -10.19
N PRO A 115 11.64 -23.71 -9.35
CA PRO A 115 11.80 -23.67 -7.91
C PRO A 115 11.87 -25.08 -7.26
N PRO A 116 12.41 -25.23 -6.03
CA PRO A 116 12.51 -26.52 -5.34
C PRO A 116 11.14 -27.20 -5.12
N LEU A 117 11.09 -28.54 -5.23
CA LEU A 117 9.87 -29.37 -5.20
C LEU A 117 8.93 -29.09 -4.00
N ARG A 118 9.46 -28.76 -2.83
CA ARG A 118 8.66 -28.42 -1.63
C ARG A 118 7.81 -27.15 -1.81
N TYR A 119 8.30 -26.17 -2.58
CA TYR A 119 7.56 -24.94 -2.89
C TYR A 119 6.52 -25.18 -3.98
N ILE A 120 6.82 -26.07 -4.94
CA ILE A 120 5.86 -26.53 -5.96
C ILE A 120 4.65 -27.19 -5.29
N TRP A 121 4.87 -28.20 -4.43
CA TRP A 121 3.77 -28.91 -3.73
C TRP A 121 2.90 -27.99 -2.86
N ARG A 122 3.51 -27.03 -2.16
CA ARG A 122 2.77 -26.05 -1.35
C ARG A 122 2.03 -25.02 -2.22
N GLY A 123 2.61 -24.63 -3.35
CA GLY A 123 1.96 -23.79 -4.36
C GLY A 123 0.74 -24.48 -4.96
N VAL A 124 0.85 -25.77 -5.24
CA VAL A 124 -0.26 -26.61 -5.69
C VAL A 124 -1.37 -26.67 -4.65
N HIS A 125 -1.07 -26.93 -3.37
CA HIS A 125 -2.09 -26.94 -2.31
C HIS A 125 -2.80 -25.58 -2.17
N ARG A 126 -2.07 -24.46 -2.15
CA ARG A 126 -2.67 -23.12 -2.16
C ARG A 126 -3.50 -22.89 -3.41
N SER A 127 -3.01 -23.26 -4.59
CA SER A 127 -3.77 -23.14 -5.83
C SER A 127 -5.06 -23.98 -5.81
N ILE A 128 -5.05 -25.16 -5.18
CA ILE A 128 -6.23 -26.00 -5.02
C ILE A 128 -7.24 -25.29 -4.10
N VAL A 129 -6.81 -24.82 -2.92
CA VAL A 129 -7.68 -24.08 -1.99
C VAL A 129 -8.23 -22.80 -2.64
N ASP A 130 -7.40 -22.06 -3.38
CA ASP A 130 -7.79 -20.89 -4.16
C ASP A 130 -8.85 -21.22 -5.20
N ASN A 131 -8.67 -22.33 -5.91
CA ASN A 131 -9.61 -22.77 -6.93
C ASN A 131 -10.92 -23.27 -6.31
N VAL A 132 -10.87 -23.93 -5.14
CA VAL A 132 -12.05 -24.35 -4.38
C VAL A 132 -12.82 -23.15 -3.85
N ASP A 133 -12.15 -22.16 -3.25
CA ASP A 133 -12.78 -20.92 -2.76
C ASP A 133 -13.42 -20.12 -3.89
N LYS A 134 -12.71 -20.01 -5.01
CA LYS A 134 -13.28 -19.43 -6.21
C LYS A 134 -14.49 -20.25 -6.66
N MET A 135 -14.43 -21.59 -6.65
CA MET A 135 -15.55 -22.44 -7.05
C MET A 135 -16.76 -22.28 -6.13
N LEU A 136 -16.55 -22.20 -4.82
CA LEU A 136 -17.59 -21.90 -3.83
C LEU A 136 -18.25 -20.54 -4.11
N ALA A 137 -17.49 -19.54 -4.55
CA ALA A 137 -18.04 -18.25 -4.98
C ALA A 137 -18.78 -18.28 -6.30
N MET A 138 -18.51 -19.26 -7.16
CA MET A 138 -19.05 -19.36 -8.51
C MET A 138 -20.31 -20.19 -8.61
N VAL A 139 -20.52 -21.15 -7.68
CA VAL A 139 -21.77 -21.90 -7.61
C VAL A 139 -22.89 -21.06 -7.00
N TYR A 140 -22.58 -19.94 -6.35
CA TYR A 140 -23.55 -18.98 -5.83
C TYR A 140 -24.55 -18.50 -6.92
N PRO A 141 -25.87 -18.50 -6.66
CA PRO A 141 -26.54 -18.73 -5.37
C PRO A 141 -26.75 -20.21 -5.00
N VAL A 142 -26.40 -21.15 -5.88
CA VAL A 142 -26.50 -22.59 -5.59
C VAL A 142 -25.42 -22.97 -4.56
N PRO A 143 -25.76 -23.74 -3.51
CA PRO A 143 -24.75 -24.28 -2.61
C PRO A 143 -23.83 -25.27 -3.36
N PHE A 144 -22.51 -25.18 -3.17
CA PHE A 144 -21.57 -26.15 -3.76
C PHE A 144 -21.91 -27.60 -3.36
N SER A 145 -22.45 -27.81 -2.16
CA SER A 145 -22.98 -29.11 -1.72
C SER A 145 -24.08 -29.65 -2.64
N CYS A 146 -24.96 -28.80 -3.18
CA CYS A 146 -25.97 -29.20 -4.15
C CYS A 146 -25.33 -29.62 -5.48
N VAL A 147 -24.32 -28.89 -5.97
CA VAL A 147 -23.59 -29.28 -7.19
C VAL A 147 -22.85 -30.60 -6.99
N VAL A 148 -22.19 -30.79 -5.85
CA VAL A 148 -21.53 -32.06 -5.52
C VAL A 148 -22.55 -33.18 -5.39
N ALA A 149 -23.70 -32.94 -4.76
CA ALA A 149 -24.77 -33.94 -4.66
C ALA A 149 -25.34 -34.32 -6.03
N CYS A 150 -25.56 -33.35 -6.93
CA CYS A 150 -25.99 -33.61 -8.30
C CYS A 150 -24.92 -34.36 -9.10
N ALA A 151 -23.64 -33.99 -8.96
CA ALA A 151 -22.54 -34.65 -9.64
C ALA A 151 -22.35 -36.09 -9.15
N ALA A 152 -22.35 -36.30 -7.84
CA ALA A 152 -22.26 -37.61 -7.21
C ALA A 152 -23.48 -38.48 -7.57
N GLY A 153 -24.69 -37.92 -7.47
CA GLY A 153 -25.92 -38.59 -7.89
C GLY A 153 -25.89 -39.00 -9.36
N SER A 154 -25.42 -38.12 -10.25
CA SER A 154 -25.26 -38.43 -11.68
C SER A 154 -24.25 -39.56 -11.90
N CYS A 155 -23.11 -39.55 -11.20
CA CYS A 155 -22.10 -40.61 -11.30
C CYS A 155 -22.64 -41.94 -10.79
N VAL A 156 -23.39 -41.95 -9.69
CA VAL A 156 -24.05 -43.14 -9.14
C VAL A 156 -25.11 -43.66 -10.11
N CYS A 157 -25.94 -42.79 -10.69
CA CYS A 157 -26.91 -43.19 -11.72
C CYS A 157 -26.20 -43.82 -12.92
N VAL A 158 -25.14 -43.20 -13.45
CA VAL A 158 -24.35 -43.74 -14.57
C VAL A 158 -23.69 -45.08 -14.22
N TRP A 159 -23.28 -45.27 -12.96
CA TRP A 159 -22.71 -46.52 -12.46
C TRP A 159 -23.72 -47.69 -12.50
N TYR A 160 -24.96 -47.45 -12.04
CA TYR A 160 -25.98 -48.49 -11.92
C TYR A 160 -26.79 -48.73 -13.22
N ILE A 161 -26.66 -47.86 -14.22
CA ILE A 161 -27.32 -48.05 -15.52
C ILE A 161 -26.69 -49.23 -16.28
N PRO A 162 -27.51 -50.17 -16.82
CA PRO A 162 -27.01 -51.32 -17.58
C PRO A 162 -26.12 -50.89 -18.74
N GLN A 163 -25.02 -51.63 -19.00
CA GLN A 163 -24.06 -51.32 -20.07
C GLN A 163 -24.66 -51.33 -21.48
N THR A 164 -25.83 -51.97 -21.66
CA THR A 164 -26.61 -51.98 -22.90
C THR A 164 -27.46 -50.73 -23.10
N SER A 165 -27.60 -49.89 -22.07
CA SER A 165 -28.38 -48.66 -22.11
C SER A 165 -27.77 -47.63 -23.06
N TRP A 166 -28.63 -46.79 -23.62
CA TRP A 166 -28.28 -45.72 -24.56
C TRP A 166 -27.17 -44.79 -24.04
N VAL A 167 -27.07 -44.60 -22.71
CA VAL A 167 -26.06 -43.78 -22.05
C VAL A 167 -24.64 -44.27 -22.33
N HIS A 168 -24.46 -45.58 -22.48
CA HIS A 168 -23.17 -46.22 -22.68
C HIS A 168 -22.89 -46.62 -24.13
N THR A 169 -23.91 -46.64 -24.99
CA THR A 169 -23.84 -47.19 -26.35
C THR A 169 -24.07 -46.16 -27.45
N ASN A 170 -24.55 -44.96 -27.13
CA ASN A 170 -24.74 -43.89 -28.10
C ASN A 170 -23.38 -43.43 -28.69
N PRO A 171 -23.29 -43.14 -30.01
CA PRO A 171 -22.12 -42.56 -30.67
C PRO A 171 -21.37 -41.47 -29.89
N ALA A 172 -22.08 -40.56 -29.21
CA ALA A 172 -21.47 -39.51 -28.39
C ALA A 172 -20.67 -40.06 -27.21
N SER A 173 -21.17 -41.10 -26.54
CA SER A 173 -20.47 -41.76 -25.42
C SER A 173 -19.21 -42.49 -25.89
N THR A 174 -19.28 -43.12 -27.06
CA THR A 174 -18.14 -43.79 -27.72
C THR A 174 -17.06 -42.79 -28.13
N TRP A 175 -17.46 -41.65 -28.69
CA TRP A 175 -16.54 -40.56 -29.02
C TRP A 175 -15.88 -39.97 -27.78
N LEU A 176 -16.63 -39.69 -26.71
CA LEU A 176 -16.09 -39.17 -25.45
C LEU A 176 -15.10 -40.13 -24.80
N ARG A 177 -15.37 -41.44 -24.78
CA ARG A 177 -14.39 -42.44 -24.30
C ARG A 177 -13.13 -42.47 -25.16
N SER A 178 -13.28 -42.38 -26.47
CA SER A 178 -12.15 -42.33 -27.40
C SER A 178 -11.29 -41.09 -27.15
N PHE A 179 -11.91 -39.92 -26.99
CA PHE A 179 -11.23 -38.67 -26.63
C PHE A 179 -10.57 -38.74 -25.24
N ASP A 180 -11.27 -39.28 -24.24
CA ASP A 180 -10.73 -39.47 -22.90
C ASP A 180 -9.52 -40.41 -22.87
N SER A 181 -9.54 -41.43 -23.72
CA SER A 181 -8.43 -42.35 -23.90
C SER A 181 -7.20 -41.70 -24.53
N ILE A 182 -7.37 -40.57 -25.23
CA ILE A 182 -6.28 -39.75 -25.78
C ILE A 182 -5.75 -38.80 -24.69
N MET A 183 -6.65 -38.12 -23.98
CA MET A 183 -6.29 -37.13 -22.95
C MET A 183 -5.76 -37.76 -21.65
N THR A 184 -6.26 -38.95 -21.29
CA THR A 184 -5.85 -39.71 -20.11
C THR A 184 -5.55 -41.16 -20.50
N PRO A 185 -4.34 -41.48 -20.98
CA PRO A 185 -4.01 -42.81 -21.50
C PRO A 185 -4.29 -43.96 -20.53
N LEU A 186 -4.22 -43.70 -19.22
CA LEU A 186 -4.52 -44.67 -18.16
C LEU A 186 -6.01 -45.11 -18.15
N SER A 187 -6.94 -44.34 -18.71
CA SER A 187 -8.35 -44.71 -18.76
C SER A 187 -8.64 -45.91 -19.65
N ARG A 188 -7.72 -46.23 -20.59
CA ARG A 188 -7.77 -47.42 -21.46
C ARG A 188 -7.68 -48.74 -20.69
N TYR A 189 -7.07 -48.72 -19.51
CA TYR A 189 -6.86 -49.92 -18.69
C TYR A 189 -7.95 -50.13 -17.63
N LEU A 190 -8.92 -49.20 -17.53
CA LEU A 190 -10.02 -49.32 -16.59
C LEU A 190 -11.16 -50.17 -17.17
N PRO A 191 -11.85 -50.99 -16.37
CA PRO A 191 -13.03 -51.72 -16.84
C PRO A 191 -14.14 -50.75 -17.33
N PRO A 192 -14.94 -51.11 -18.35
CA PRO A 192 -16.02 -50.26 -18.87
C PRO A 192 -17.01 -49.76 -17.80
N SER A 193 -17.24 -50.56 -16.75
CA SER A 193 -18.08 -50.20 -15.60
C SER A 193 -17.54 -49.00 -14.80
N PHE A 194 -16.22 -48.83 -14.71
CA PHE A 194 -15.57 -47.70 -14.03
C PHE A 194 -15.33 -46.51 -14.96
N GLN A 195 -15.19 -46.74 -16.28
CA GLN A 195 -14.91 -45.67 -17.25
C GLN A 195 -16.05 -44.64 -17.33
N ALA A 196 -17.30 -45.09 -17.40
CA ALA A 196 -18.45 -44.21 -17.54
C ALA A 196 -18.69 -43.22 -16.38
N PRO A 197 -18.64 -43.63 -15.09
CA PRO A 197 -18.75 -42.69 -13.97
C PRO A 197 -17.55 -41.73 -13.87
N ILE A 198 -16.34 -42.17 -14.22
CA ILE A 198 -15.17 -41.27 -14.30
C ILE A 198 -15.35 -40.22 -15.40
N LEU A 199 -15.85 -40.63 -16.57
CA LEU A 199 -16.19 -39.72 -17.67
C LEU A 199 -17.28 -38.72 -17.26
N CYS A 200 -18.30 -39.18 -16.51
CA CYS A 200 -19.34 -38.32 -15.93
C CYS A 200 -18.74 -37.28 -14.97
N ALA A 201 -17.84 -37.70 -14.07
CA ALA A 201 -17.14 -36.79 -13.16
C ALA A 201 -16.28 -35.76 -13.91
N LYS A 202 -15.56 -36.18 -14.97
CA LYS A 202 -14.79 -35.28 -15.84
C LYS A 202 -15.69 -34.29 -16.58
N ALA A 203 -16.84 -34.74 -17.10
CA ALA A 203 -17.82 -33.88 -17.75
C ALA A 203 -18.39 -32.83 -16.77
N TRP A 204 -18.69 -33.22 -15.53
CA TRP A 204 -19.06 -32.29 -14.46
C TRP A 204 -17.95 -31.28 -14.15
N ALA A 205 -16.69 -31.72 -14.06
CA ALA A 205 -15.55 -30.84 -13.82
C ALA A 205 -15.36 -29.81 -14.95
N VAL A 206 -15.45 -30.24 -16.22
CA VAL A 206 -15.38 -29.35 -17.39
C VAL A 206 -16.57 -28.39 -17.41
N THR A 207 -17.77 -28.86 -17.15
CA THR A 207 -18.98 -28.02 -17.10
C THR A 207 -18.88 -26.97 -16.00
N LEU A 208 -18.43 -27.36 -14.81
CA LEU A 208 -18.20 -26.44 -13.69
C LEU A 208 -17.11 -25.41 -14.02
N ALA A 209 -16.04 -25.82 -14.70
CA ALA A 209 -14.97 -24.93 -15.16
C ALA A 209 -15.46 -23.96 -16.26
N ALA A 210 -16.28 -24.41 -17.19
CA ALA A 210 -16.88 -23.55 -18.22
C ALA A 210 -17.87 -22.54 -17.60
N ALA A 211 -18.77 -23.01 -16.72
CA ALA A 211 -19.70 -22.16 -15.98
C ALA A 211 -18.97 -21.11 -15.14
N THR A 212 -17.87 -21.50 -14.51
CA THR A 212 -16.92 -20.63 -13.80
C THR A 212 -16.38 -19.50 -14.68
N VAL A 213 -15.85 -19.83 -15.86
CA VAL A 213 -15.28 -18.85 -16.79
C VAL A 213 -16.37 -17.91 -17.30
N LEU A 214 -17.53 -18.45 -17.66
CA LEU A 214 -18.68 -17.67 -18.14
C LEU A 214 -19.21 -16.72 -17.05
N HIS A 215 -19.35 -17.20 -15.82
CA HIS A 215 -19.78 -16.40 -14.68
C HIS A 215 -18.80 -15.25 -14.40
N ARG A 216 -17.48 -15.52 -14.37
CA ARG A 216 -16.46 -14.47 -14.21
C ARG A 216 -16.50 -13.47 -15.34
N PHE A 217 -16.67 -13.92 -16.58
CA PHE A 217 -16.81 -13.03 -17.72
C PHE A 217 -18.06 -12.15 -17.58
N ALA A 218 -19.21 -12.73 -17.23
CA ALA A 218 -20.46 -12.01 -17.00
C ALA A 218 -20.31 -10.96 -15.88
N LEU A 219 -19.74 -11.33 -14.73
CA LEU A 219 -19.47 -10.41 -13.64
C LEU A 219 -18.50 -9.29 -14.05
N ARG A 220 -17.41 -9.60 -14.75
CA ARG A 220 -16.50 -8.57 -15.27
C ARG A 220 -17.23 -7.58 -16.17
N ARG A 221 -18.04 -8.07 -17.11
CA ARG A 221 -18.86 -7.23 -18.00
C ARG A 221 -19.88 -6.39 -17.23
N LEU A 222 -20.50 -6.97 -16.22
CA LEU A 222 -21.45 -6.25 -15.37
C LEU A 222 -20.75 -5.16 -14.55
N LEU A 223 -19.59 -5.44 -13.98
CA LEU A 223 -18.80 -4.50 -13.17
C LEU A 223 -18.09 -3.42 -14.01
N GLN A 224 -17.93 -3.62 -15.33
CA GLN A 224 -17.46 -2.60 -16.28
C GLN A 224 -18.46 -1.44 -16.41
N TYR A 225 -19.75 -1.66 -16.15
CA TYR A 225 -20.73 -0.59 -16.23
C TYR A 225 -20.57 0.39 -15.06
N LYS A 226 -20.15 1.62 -15.39
CA LYS A 226 -19.96 2.74 -14.45
C LYS A 226 -20.97 3.87 -14.64
N GLY A 227 -21.91 3.72 -15.57
CA GLY A 227 -22.87 4.77 -15.91
C GLY A 227 -23.76 5.21 -14.75
N TRP A 228 -23.94 4.36 -13.74
CA TRP A 228 -24.67 4.68 -12.50
C TRP A 228 -24.04 5.81 -11.69
N MET A 229 -22.74 6.07 -11.82
CA MET A 229 -22.06 7.21 -11.15
C MET A 229 -22.24 8.52 -11.90
N LEU A 230 -22.36 8.44 -13.23
CA LEU A 230 -22.41 9.59 -14.14
C LEU A 230 -23.86 10.04 -14.42
N GLU A 231 -24.83 9.58 -13.64
CA GLU A 231 -26.23 9.95 -13.82
C GLU A 231 -26.47 11.38 -13.35
N ARG A 232 -27.07 12.21 -14.22
CA ARG A 232 -27.43 13.61 -13.91
C ARG A 232 -28.28 13.75 -12.63
N ASN A 233 -29.11 12.75 -12.33
CA ASN A 233 -29.91 12.74 -11.10
C ASN A 233 -29.86 11.34 -10.45
N PRO A 234 -28.98 11.13 -9.46
CA PRO A 234 -28.85 9.86 -8.76
C PRO A 234 -30.13 9.37 -8.08
N GLN A 235 -31.06 10.27 -7.72
CA GLN A 235 -32.34 9.91 -7.10
C GLN A 235 -33.35 9.35 -8.11
N LYS A 236 -33.16 9.62 -9.40
CA LYS A 236 -33.99 9.10 -10.49
C LYS A 236 -33.13 8.31 -11.47
N PRO A 237 -32.63 7.12 -11.07
CA PRO A 237 -31.70 6.39 -11.90
C PRO A 237 -32.35 5.94 -13.20
N SER A 238 -31.56 5.88 -14.26
CA SER A 238 -32.00 5.43 -15.58
C SER A 238 -32.48 3.98 -15.53
N TRP A 239 -33.36 3.59 -16.47
CA TRP A 239 -33.82 2.21 -16.54
C TRP A 239 -32.65 1.22 -16.71
N ARG A 240 -31.59 1.61 -17.43
CA ARG A 240 -30.35 0.83 -17.60
C ARG A 240 -29.68 0.57 -16.25
N THR A 241 -29.50 1.61 -15.43
CA THR A 241 -28.94 1.50 -14.08
C THR A 241 -29.83 0.67 -13.16
N ARG A 242 -31.16 0.81 -13.25
CA ARG A 242 -32.09 0.00 -12.46
C ARG A 242 -31.99 -1.49 -12.79
N VAL A 243 -32.00 -1.84 -14.08
CA VAL A 243 -31.83 -3.22 -14.56
C VAL A 243 -30.45 -3.74 -14.15
N TRP A 244 -29.39 -2.97 -14.41
CA TRP A 244 -28.03 -3.33 -13.99
C TRP A 244 -27.94 -3.60 -12.49
N SER A 245 -28.50 -2.73 -11.64
CA SER A 245 -28.48 -2.87 -10.18
C SER A 245 -29.28 -4.11 -9.73
N LEU A 246 -30.41 -4.40 -10.38
CA LEU A 246 -31.21 -5.60 -10.10
C LEU A 246 -30.45 -6.87 -10.47
N VAL A 247 -29.80 -6.91 -11.64
CA VAL A 247 -28.96 -8.03 -12.08
C VAL A 247 -27.77 -8.20 -11.15
N LEU A 248 -27.05 -7.11 -10.85
CA LEU A 248 -25.93 -7.12 -9.90
C LEU A 248 -26.36 -7.67 -8.55
N ARG A 249 -27.52 -7.25 -8.03
CA ARG A 249 -28.06 -7.81 -6.79
C ARG A 249 -28.31 -9.29 -6.87
N ALA A 250 -28.87 -9.82 -7.96
CA ALA A 250 -29.06 -11.27 -8.10
C ALA A 250 -27.74 -12.05 -7.98
N PHE A 251 -26.62 -11.46 -8.39
CA PHE A 251 -25.28 -12.02 -8.18
C PHE A 251 -24.70 -11.82 -6.77
N PHE A 252 -25.24 -10.89 -5.95
CA PHE A 252 -24.67 -10.47 -4.66
C PHE A 252 -25.67 -10.41 -3.47
N THR A 253 -26.86 -11.02 -3.55
CA THR A 253 -27.94 -10.94 -2.53
C THR A 253 -27.65 -11.73 -1.23
N ARG A 254 -27.17 -11.04 -0.18
CA ARG A 254 -26.79 -11.51 1.21
C ARG A 254 -25.33 -11.95 1.33
N PRO A 255 -24.66 -11.67 2.48
CA PRO A 255 -23.27 -11.22 2.50
C PRO A 255 -22.40 -12.21 1.75
N SER A 256 -22.13 -11.80 0.51
CA SER A 256 -20.95 -12.05 -0.28
C SER A 256 -19.87 -12.72 0.57
N ILE A 257 -19.54 -13.97 0.20
CA ILE A 257 -18.56 -14.83 0.87
C ILE A 257 -17.50 -13.97 1.56
N PRO A 258 -17.41 -13.98 2.90
CA PRO A 258 -16.60 -13.04 3.67
C PRO A 258 -15.14 -13.48 3.63
N LYS A 259 -14.61 -13.63 2.41
CA LYS A 259 -13.24 -14.04 2.17
C LYS A 259 -12.49 -13.01 1.37
N THR A 260 -11.29 -12.75 1.84
CA THR A 260 -10.37 -11.77 1.26
C THR A 260 -10.01 -12.17 -0.16
N LYS A 261 -9.97 -11.20 -1.08
CA LYS A 261 -9.63 -11.36 -2.51
C LYS A 261 -10.57 -12.24 -3.36
N VAL A 262 -11.70 -12.72 -2.85
CA VAL A 262 -12.65 -13.57 -3.63
C VAL A 262 -13.04 -12.93 -4.96
N TYR A 263 -13.29 -11.63 -4.96
CA TYR A 263 -13.75 -10.91 -6.14
C TYR A 263 -12.62 -10.43 -7.06
N GLY A 264 -11.35 -10.60 -6.68
CA GLY A 264 -10.21 -10.07 -7.45
C GLY A 264 -10.19 -10.56 -8.90
N SER A 265 -10.53 -11.83 -9.14
CA SER A 265 -10.62 -12.37 -10.51
C SER A 265 -11.86 -11.91 -11.28
N CYS A 266 -12.87 -11.36 -10.60
CA CYS A 266 -14.11 -10.88 -11.21
C CYS A 266 -14.08 -9.37 -11.49
N LEU A 267 -13.12 -8.64 -10.90
CA LEU A 267 -12.93 -7.22 -11.17
C LEU A 267 -12.49 -7.00 -12.63
N PRO A 268 -12.99 -5.95 -13.28
CA PRO A 268 -12.54 -5.58 -14.61
C PRO A 268 -11.15 -4.95 -14.59
N SER A 269 -10.43 -5.04 -15.71
CA SER A 269 -9.23 -4.25 -15.94
C SER A 269 -9.58 -2.77 -16.06
N VAL A 270 -8.63 -1.88 -15.72
CA VAL A 270 -8.76 -0.45 -15.98
C VAL A 270 -8.99 -0.26 -17.49
N PRO A 271 -10.03 0.48 -17.91
CA PRO A 271 -10.29 0.69 -19.32
C PRO A 271 -9.13 1.45 -19.97
N LEU A 272 -8.93 1.24 -21.26
CA LEU A 272 -7.98 1.99 -22.05
C LEU A 272 -8.75 3.11 -22.78
N PRO A 273 -8.57 4.40 -22.39
CA PRO A 273 -9.28 5.51 -23.01
C PRO A 273 -8.92 5.67 -24.49
N SER A 274 -9.73 6.43 -25.23
CA SER A 274 -9.39 6.76 -26.61
C SER A 274 -8.26 7.80 -26.67
N LEU A 275 -7.40 7.67 -27.68
CA LEU A 275 -6.26 8.59 -27.87
C LEU A 275 -6.73 10.04 -28.05
N HIS A 276 -7.69 10.27 -28.94
CA HIS A 276 -8.26 11.61 -29.20
C HIS A 276 -8.89 12.23 -27.97
N GLN A 277 -9.69 11.47 -27.21
CA GLN A 277 -10.30 11.97 -25.97
C GLN A 277 -9.22 12.35 -24.94
N THR A 278 -8.19 11.52 -24.80
CA THR A 278 -7.10 11.77 -23.83
C THR A 278 -6.35 13.06 -24.17
N VAL A 279 -5.97 13.23 -25.43
CA VAL A 279 -5.26 14.42 -25.89
C VAL A 279 -6.14 15.67 -25.79
N GLY A 280 -7.42 15.57 -26.22
CA GLY A 280 -8.36 16.68 -26.14
C GLY A 280 -8.64 17.13 -24.69
N SER A 281 -8.90 16.18 -23.80
CA SER A 281 -9.11 16.47 -22.36
C SER A 281 -7.83 17.01 -21.70
N TYR A 282 -6.65 16.50 -22.06
CA TYR A 282 -5.38 17.06 -21.59
C TYR A 282 -5.22 18.52 -22.02
N LEU A 283 -5.40 18.84 -23.31
CA LEU A 283 -5.32 20.23 -23.79
C LEU A 283 -6.34 21.12 -23.08
N SER A 284 -7.59 20.67 -22.92
CA SER A 284 -8.61 21.40 -22.17
C SER A 284 -8.16 21.74 -20.75
N SER A 285 -7.56 20.77 -20.03
CA SER A 285 -7.04 20.97 -18.67
C SER A 285 -5.85 21.91 -18.58
N MET A 286 -5.09 22.10 -19.66
CA MET A 286 -3.93 22.98 -19.69
C MET A 286 -4.28 24.40 -20.13
N ARG A 287 -5.45 24.61 -20.76
CA ARG A 287 -5.83 25.89 -21.38
C ARG A 287 -5.70 27.06 -20.40
N THR A 288 -6.35 27.00 -19.24
CA THR A 288 -6.29 28.07 -18.25
C THR A 288 -4.85 28.45 -17.87
N LEU A 289 -3.96 27.46 -17.78
CA LEU A 289 -2.59 27.66 -17.33
C LEU A 289 -1.73 28.41 -18.34
N TYR A 290 -2.01 28.26 -19.64
CA TYR A 290 -1.32 28.95 -20.73
C TYR A 290 -2.06 30.20 -21.24
N HIS A 291 -3.16 30.60 -20.60
CA HIS A 291 -3.90 31.82 -20.93
C HIS A 291 -3.90 32.80 -19.74
N GLN A 292 -2.80 32.84 -19.00
CA GLN A 292 -2.63 33.74 -17.85
C GLN A 292 -1.97 35.06 -18.27
N LYS A 293 -0.98 35.01 -19.16
CA LYS A 293 -0.29 36.17 -19.72
C LYS A 293 -0.25 36.09 -21.24
N ASP A 294 -0.17 37.24 -21.91
CA ASP A 294 -0.07 37.29 -23.38
C ASP A 294 1.17 36.54 -23.91
N SER A 295 2.26 36.52 -23.12
CA SER A 295 3.50 35.80 -23.41
C SER A 295 3.32 34.29 -23.59
N ASP A 296 2.28 33.70 -23.00
CA ASP A 296 2.08 32.26 -22.90
C ASP A 296 1.40 31.69 -24.16
N THR A 297 0.86 32.57 -25.01
CA THR A 297 0.10 32.21 -26.22
C THR A 297 0.93 31.38 -27.21
N ASN A 298 2.22 31.70 -27.36
CA ASN A 298 3.10 30.95 -28.26
C ASN A 298 3.34 29.52 -27.77
N GLU A 299 3.57 29.35 -26.47
CA GLU A 299 3.77 28.03 -25.86
C GLU A 299 2.49 27.16 -25.95
N TRP A 300 1.31 27.76 -25.79
CA TRP A 300 0.03 27.08 -26.01
C TRP A 300 -0.10 26.57 -27.45
N LEU A 301 0.22 27.41 -28.45
CA LEU A 301 0.16 27.06 -29.86
C LEU A 301 1.17 25.96 -30.22
N GLU A 302 2.34 25.95 -29.59
CA GLU A 302 3.32 24.87 -29.74
C GLU A 302 2.81 23.56 -29.13
N LEU A 303 2.24 23.60 -27.92
CA LEU A 303 1.66 22.42 -27.28
C LEU A 303 0.55 21.81 -28.15
N ARG A 304 -0.37 22.64 -28.67
CA ARG A 304 -1.43 22.19 -29.58
C ARG A 304 -0.90 21.58 -30.86
N ARG A 305 0.08 22.23 -31.51
CA ARG A 305 0.71 21.69 -32.73
C ARG A 305 1.40 20.35 -32.47
N SER A 306 2.12 20.22 -31.35
CA SER A 306 2.75 18.95 -30.97
C SER A 306 1.72 17.84 -30.70
N ALA A 307 0.59 18.19 -30.08
CA ALA A 307 -0.50 17.26 -29.81
C ALA A 307 -1.19 16.78 -31.09
N GLU A 308 -1.43 17.68 -32.04
CA GLU A 308 -1.99 17.35 -33.37
C GLU A 308 -1.02 16.46 -34.16
N SER A 309 0.28 16.78 -34.15
CA SER A 309 1.33 15.93 -34.73
C SER A 309 1.32 14.53 -34.12
N PHE A 310 1.29 14.43 -32.79
CA PHE A 310 1.25 13.15 -32.07
C PHE A 310 0.05 12.28 -32.45
N LEU A 311 -1.13 12.89 -32.62
CA LEU A 311 -2.35 12.19 -33.02
C LEU A 311 -2.27 11.62 -34.45
N LEU A 312 -1.53 12.27 -35.34
CA LEU A 312 -1.36 11.84 -36.74
C LEU A 312 -0.21 10.84 -36.92
N ASN A 313 0.85 10.97 -36.11
CA ASN A 313 2.11 10.24 -36.29
C ASN A 313 2.26 9.07 -35.33
N GLU A 314 3.01 9.23 -34.23
CA GLU A 314 3.42 8.12 -33.36
C GLU A 314 2.29 7.62 -32.43
N GLY A 315 1.35 8.48 -32.04
CA GLY A 315 0.28 8.15 -31.10
C GLY A 315 -0.56 6.92 -31.47
N PRO A 316 -1.05 6.78 -32.72
CA PRO A 316 -1.81 5.60 -33.16
C PRO A 316 -1.06 4.27 -33.06
N ALA A 317 0.27 4.26 -33.21
CA ALA A 317 1.09 3.05 -33.06
C ALA A 317 1.23 2.68 -31.58
N LEU A 318 1.53 3.67 -30.72
CA LEU A 318 1.62 3.49 -29.27
C LEU A 318 0.29 3.05 -28.66
N GLN A 319 -0.84 3.60 -29.12
CA GLN A 319 -2.18 3.18 -28.69
C GLN A 319 -2.45 1.71 -29.04
N ARG A 320 -2.03 1.24 -30.22
CA ARG A 320 -2.16 -0.17 -30.64
C ARG A 320 -1.34 -1.09 -29.73
N TYR A 321 -0.12 -0.69 -29.39
CA TYR A 321 0.73 -1.40 -28.45
C TYR A 321 0.08 -1.52 -27.06
N LEU A 322 -0.42 -0.41 -26.49
CA LEU A 322 -1.13 -0.43 -25.21
C LEU A 322 -2.41 -1.27 -25.25
N ARG A 323 -3.14 -1.25 -26.37
CA ARG A 323 -4.33 -2.10 -26.54
C ARG A 323 -3.97 -3.58 -26.48
N LEU A 324 -2.86 -3.99 -27.07
CA LEU A 324 -2.35 -5.36 -26.96
C LEU A 324 -2.01 -5.71 -25.51
N GLN A 325 -1.28 -4.83 -24.80
CA GLN A 325 -0.98 -5.03 -23.38
C GLN A 325 -2.24 -5.12 -22.51
N ASN A 326 -3.25 -4.29 -22.77
CA ASN A 326 -4.50 -4.31 -22.02
C ASN A 326 -5.33 -5.59 -22.26
N VAL A 327 -5.26 -6.18 -23.45
CA VAL A 327 -5.93 -7.46 -23.76
C VAL A 327 -5.21 -8.63 -23.11
N MET A 328 -3.87 -8.62 -23.08
CA MET A 328 -3.07 -9.71 -22.54
C MET A 328 -2.89 -9.65 -21.02
N GLY A 329 -2.93 -8.44 -20.44
CA GLY A 329 -2.69 -8.19 -19.02
C GLY A 329 -3.96 -8.08 -18.17
N HIS A 330 -3.78 -8.08 -16.85
CA HIS A 330 -4.88 -7.79 -15.91
C HIS A 330 -5.08 -6.29 -15.69
N ASN A 331 -4.01 -5.51 -15.83
CA ASN A 331 -3.99 -4.06 -15.69
C ASN A 331 -2.74 -3.56 -16.44
N TYR A 332 -2.92 -2.67 -17.41
CA TYR A 332 -1.84 -2.23 -18.29
C TYR A 332 -0.90 -1.19 -17.65
N VAL A 333 -1.27 -0.59 -16.50
CA VAL A 333 -0.55 0.56 -15.93
C VAL A 333 0.00 0.32 -14.52
N SER A 334 -0.66 -0.46 -13.66
CA SER A 334 -0.28 -0.51 -12.23
C SER A 334 1.16 -0.95 -11.97
N GLU A 335 1.67 -1.95 -12.68
CA GLU A 335 3.05 -2.41 -12.50
C GLU A 335 4.06 -1.39 -13.02
N LEU A 336 3.78 -0.77 -14.19
CA LEU A 336 4.59 0.32 -14.73
C LEU A 336 4.61 1.52 -13.79
N TRP A 337 3.46 1.84 -13.19
CA TRP A 337 3.31 2.92 -12.22
C TRP A 337 4.14 2.66 -10.97
N THR A 338 3.96 1.51 -10.30
CA THR A 338 4.74 1.16 -9.10
C THR A 338 6.24 1.16 -9.39
N ARG A 339 6.66 0.54 -10.50
CA ARG A 339 8.06 0.43 -10.87
C ARG A 339 8.71 1.78 -11.16
N ASN A 340 8.09 2.62 -11.99
CA ASN A 340 8.76 3.82 -12.50
C ASN A 340 8.53 5.06 -11.63
N VAL A 341 7.42 5.14 -10.89
CA VAL A 341 7.14 6.32 -10.04
C VAL A 341 7.67 6.15 -8.64
N PHE A 342 7.62 4.94 -8.08
CA PHE A 342 8.11 4.70 -6.73
C PHE A 342 9.48 4.04 -6.76
N LEU A 343 9.59 2.83 -7.32
CA LEU A 343 10.80 2.02 -7.18
C LEU A 343 12.01 2.58 -7.93
N ALA A 344 11.82 3.32 -9.02
CA ALA A 344 12.90 3.99 -9.75
C ALA A 344 13.27 5.37 -9.17
N ALA A 345 12.42 5.99 -8.33
CA ALA A 345 12.76 7.26 -7.68
C ALA A 345 13.99 7.09 -6.77
N ARG A 346 14.94 8.03 -6.84
CA ARG A 346 16.27 7.93 -6.20
C ARG A 346 16.45 8.82 -4.96
N ASP A 347 15.52 9.73 -4.72
CA ASP A 347 15.51 10.58 -3.52
C ASP A 347 15.24 9.77 -2.25
N SER A 348 15.49 10.40 -1.09
CA SER A 348 15.12 9.83 0.21
C SER A 348 13.62 9.51 0.24
N LEU A 349 13.25 8.33 0.73
CA LEU A 349 11.83 7.97 0.91
C LEU A 349 11.14 8.86 1.92
N CYS A 350 11.86 9.21 2.99
CA CYS A 350 11.41 10.15 3.99
C CYS A 350 11.11 11.49 3.32
N LEU A 351 9.93 12.05 3.58
CA LEU A 351 9.33 13.24 2.96
C LEU A 351 8.89 13.10 1.48
N HIS A 352 9.75 12.57 0.61
CA HIS A 352 9.51 12.62 -0.85
C HIS A 352 8.63 11.47 -1.38
N SER A 353 8.38 10.43 -0.58
CA SER A 353 7.53 9.30 -0.99
C SER A 353 6.64 8.81 0.13
N ASN A 354 7.20 8.53 1.30
CA ASN A 354 6.46 7.98 2.42
C ASN A 354 5.45 9.00 2.97
N PHE A 355 4.36 8.48 3.51
CA PHE A 355 3.30 9.27 4.13
C PHE A 355 3.09 8.80 5.57
N TYR A 356 2.40 9.61 6.37
CA TYR A 356 1.99 9.21 7.72
C TYR A 356 0.47 9.12 7.84
N THR A 357 -0.02 8.43 8.86
CA THR A 357 -1.42 8.50 9.29
C THR A 357 -1.52 8.53 10.80
N ILE A 358 -2.58 9.15 11.32
CA ILE A 358 -2.89 9.23 12.75
C ILE A 358 -4.29 8.64 12.96
N PRO A 359 -4.49 7.65 13.87
CA PRO A 359 -5.83 7.14 14.17
C PRO A 359 -6.72 8.20 14.79
N PHE A 360 -6.22 8.90 15.81
CA PHE A 360 -6.98 9.83 16.63
C PHE A 360 -6.17 11.09 16.93
N ALA A 361 -6.76 12.26 16.72
CA ALA A 361 -6.18 13.56 17.08
C ALA A 361 -6.36 13.88 18.56
N THR A 362 -7.53 13.54 19.12
CA THR A 362 -7.93 13.92 20.49
C THR A 362 -8.24 12.73 21.38
N HIS A 363 -8.57 11.56 20.82
CA HIS A 363 -8.87 10.38 21.62
C HIS A 363 -7.61 9.62 22.00
N LEU A 364 -7.41 9.46 23.32
CA LEU A 364 -6.30 8.75 23.92
C LEU A 364 -6.83 7.60 24.78
N PRO A 365 -6.80 6.35 24.28
CA PRO A 365 -7.34 5.19 25.01
C PRO A 365 -6.61 4.89 26.33
N THR A 366 -5.30 5.12 26.37
CA THR A 366 -4.46 4.96 27.55
C THR A 366 -3.24 5.88 27.44
N THR A 367 -2.71 6.32 28.57
CA THR A 367 -1.45 7.08 28.66
C THR A 367 -0.23 6.17 28.77
N LEU A 368 -0.42 4.85 28.95
CA LEU A 368 0.65 3.88 29.06
C LEU A 368 1.10 3.42 27.66
N PRO A 369 2.31 3.79 27.20
CA PRO A 369 2.76 3.48 25.85
C PRO A 369 2.89 1.97 25.59
N GLU A 370 3.39 1.20 26.56
CA GLU A 370 3.53 -0.26 26.46
C GLU A 370 2.17 -0.96 26.34
N ALA A 371 1.16 -0.49 27.06
CA ALA A 371 -0.19 -1.06 27.02
C ALA A 371 -0.82 -0.80 25.66
N ARG A 372 -0.71 0.44 25.16
CA ARG A 372 -1.24 0.80 23.84
C ARG A 372 -0.53 0.06 22.71
N ALA A 373 0.80 0.00 22.77
CA ALA A 373 1.60 -0.77 21.82
C ALA A 373 1.20 -2.24 21.80
N ALA A 374 1.02 -2.87 22.97
CA ALA A 374 0.63 -4.26 23.10
C ALA A 374 -0.72 -4.57 22.45
N VAL A 375 -1.74 -3.73 22.70
CA VAL A 375 -3.07 -3.87 22.08
C VAL A 375 -2.98 -3.70 20.57
N LEU A 376 -2.29 -2.67 20.07
CA LEU A 376 -2.17 -2.44 18.62
C LEU A 376 -1.39 -3.55 17.91
N ILE A 377 -0.31 -4.06 18.53
CA ILE A 377 0.44 -5.21 18.01
C ILE A 377 -0.45 -6.44 17.94
N TYR A 378 -1.25 -6.70 18.98
CA TYR A 378 -2.20 -7.80 19.02
C TYR A 378 -3.23 -7.70 17.89
N LEU A 379 -3.87 -6.53 17.74
CA LEU A 379 -4.91 -6.29 16.74
C LEU A 379 -4.38 -6.36 15.30
N LEU A 380 -3.19 -5.78 15.04
CA LEU A 380 -2.53 -5.88 13.74
C LEU A 380 -2.17 -7.33 13.40
N THR A 381 -1.72 -8.11 14.38
CA THR A 381 -1.42 -9.53 14.20
C THR A 381 -2.69 -10.36 13.92
N GLN A 382 -3.82 -10.03 14.56
CA GLN A 382 -5.12 -10.63 14.24
C GLN A 382 -5.57 -10.27 12.82
N LEU A 383 -5.43 -9.00 12.42
CA LEU A 383 -5.74 -8.55 11.07
C LEU A 383 -4.91 -9.29 10.01
N LYS A 384 -3.60 -9.46 10.25
CA LYS A 384 -2.75 -10.33 9.41
C LYS A 384 -3.33 -11.73 9.29
N GLY A 385 -3.67 -12.36 10.42
CA GLY A 385 -4.28 -13.69 10.46
C GLY A 385 -5.59 -13.75 9.66
N HIS A 386 -6.41 -12.71 9.70
CA HIS A 386 -7.64 -12.61 8.90
C HIS A 386 -7.37 -12.48 7.40
N ILE A 387 -6.34 -11.75 7.00
CA ILE A 387 -5.92 -11.64 5.59
C ILE A 387 -5.42 -13.00 5.08
N GLU A 388 -4.56 -13.67 5.86
CA GLU A 388 -3.97 -14.97 5.49
C GLU A 388 -5.01 -16.10 5.41
N ARG A 389 -5.89 -16.19 6.41
CA ARG A 389 -7.01 -17.15 6.43
C ARG A 389 -8.12 -16.77 5.47
N ARG A 390 -8.01 -15.61 4.83
CA ARG A 390 -9.03 -15.02 3.95
C ARG A 390 -10.38 -14.98 4.63
N THR A 391 -10.45 -14.41 5.82
CA THR A 391 -11.70 -14.19 6.55
C THR A 391 -12.04 -12.70 6.64
N LEU A 392 -11.17 -11.82 6.13
CA LEU A 392 -11.46 -10.40 6.07
C LEU A 392 -12.49 -10.13 4.97
N CYS A 393 -13.59 -9.47 5.33
CA CYS A 393 -14.65 -9.10 4.40
C CYS A 393 -14.09 -8.11 3.34
N PRO A 394 -14.35 -8.32 2.04
CA PRO A 394 -13.99 -7.34 1.02
C PRO A 394 -14.74 -6.01 1.22
N ASN A 395 -14.11 -4.91 0.80
CA ASN A 395 -14.75 -3.61 0.78
C ASN A 395 -15.71 -3.50 -0.43
N PHE A 396 -16.82 -2.79 -0.25
CA PHE A 396 -17.84 -2.59 -1.28
C PHE A 396 -18.23 -1.12 -1.39
N THR A 397 -18.65 -0.71 -2.57
CA THR A 397 -19.16 0.64 -2.87
C THR A 397 -20.41 0.58 -3.75
N GLY A 398 -20.90 1.76 -4.14
CA GLY A 398 -22.01 1.94 -5.06
C GLY A 398 -23.38 1.63 -4.46
N PRO A 399 -24.43 1.55 -5.31
CA PRO A 399 -25.81 1.47 -4.83
C PRO A 399 -26.02 0.23 -3.95
N ARG A 400 -26.37 0.45 -2.67
CA ARG A 400 -26.53 -0.59 -1.63
C ARG A 400 -25.27 -1.45 -1.40
N ASN A 401 -24.07 -0.91 -1.60
CA ASN A 401 -22.78 -1.57 -1.33
C ASN A 401 -22.63 -2.92 -2.06
N CYS A 402 -22.94 -2.94 -3.36
CA CYS A 402 -22.89 -4.16 -4.19
C CYS A 402 -21.69 -4.23 -5.15
N VAL A 403 -20.87 -3.18 -5.27
CA VAL A 403 -19.69 -3.18 -6.15
C VAL A 403 -18.45 -3.51 -5.33
N PRO A 404 -17.81 -4.69 -5.49
CA PRO A 404 -16.61 -5.03 -4.73
C PRO A 404 -15.41 -4.17 -5.15
N LEU A 405 -14.51 -3.92 -4.20
CA LEU A 405 -13.24 -3.25 -4.41
C LEU A 405 -12.08 -4.24 -4.39
N SER A 406 -10.98 -3.89 -5.06
CA SER A 406 -9.74 -4.66 -5.03
C SER A 406 -9.15 -4.63 -3.62
N MET A 407 -8.76 -5.81 -3.15
CA MET A 407 -8.03 -6.03 -1.90
C MET A 407 -6.59 -6.47 -2.19
N ASP A 408 -6.07 -6.21 -3.41
CA ASP A 408 -4.77 -6.73 -3.84
C ASP A 408 -3.62 -6.18 -2.98
N GLN A 409 -3.68 -4.89 -2.64
CA GLN A 409 -2.66 -4.18 -1.86
C GLN A 409 -2.54 -4.71 -0.42
N TYR A 410 -3.64 -5.21 0.18
CA TYR A 410 -3.66 -5.70 1.57
C TYR A 410 -2.67 -6.85 1.83
N SER A 411 -2.33 -7.66 0.82
CA SER A 411 -1.35 -8.74 1.00
C SER A 411 0.08 -8.25 1.16
N MET A 412 0.36 -6.98 0.83
CA MET A 412 1.70 -6.41 0.94
C MET A 412 1.91 -5.67 2.26
N ALA A 413 0.90 -5.60 3.14
CA ALA A 413 0.98 -4.82 4.39
C ALA A 413 2.02 -5.38 5.37
N PHE A 414 2.05 -6.70 5.54
CA PHE A 414 2.92 -7.39 6.50
C PHE A 414 4.07 -8.10 5.83
N ASN A 415 5.18 -8.29 6.54
CA ASN A 415 6.36 -9.03 6.06
C ASN A 415 6.94 -8.45 4.76
N THR A 416 6.75 -7.15 4.54
CA THR A 416 7.19 -6.47 3.31
C THR A 416 8.19 -5.37 3.66
N THR A 417 9.22 -5.25 2.83
CA THR A 417 10.23 -4.19 2.92
C THR A 417 10.69 -3.80 1.53
N ARG A 418 10.87 -2.50 1.29
CA ARG A 418 11.48 -1.98 0.08
C ARG A 418 13.00 -2.08 0.18
N ILE A 419 13.59 -2.93 -0.64
CA ILE A 419 15.03 -3.15 -0.67
C ILE A 419 15.67 -2.13 -1.61
N PRO A 420 16.66 -1.33 -1.14
CA PRO A 420 17.33 -0.35 -1.99
C PRO A 420 18.18 -1.06 -3.05
N GLY A 421 18.05 -0.63 -4.30
CA GLY A 421 19.00 -0.95 -5.35
C GLY A 421 19.62 0.34 -5.88
N ARG A 422 20.74 0.24 -6.60
CA ARG A 422 21.47 1.44 -7.05
C ARG A 422 20.63 2.26 -8.02
N GLU A 423 20.10 1.62 -9.06
CA GLU A 423 19.26 2.25 -10.09
C GLU A 423 17.76 2.11 -9.80
N ILE A 424 17.36 0.95 -9.28
CA ILE A 424 15.96 0.64 -9.00
C ILE A 424 15.85 -0.20 -7.74
N ASP A 425 14.87 0.12 -6.91
CA ASP A 425 14.56 -0.63 -5.70
C ASP A 425 13.66 -1.84 -6.02
N VAL A 426 13.57 -2.76 -5.06
CA VAL A 426 12.67 -3.91 -5.15
C VAL A 426 11.76 -3.93 -3.93
N LEU A 427 10.46 -3.98 -4.15
CA LEU A 427 9.52 -4.26 -3.08
C LEU A 427 9.51 -5.77 -2.80
N GLU A 428 10.10 -6.18 -1.69
CA GLU A 428 10.23 -7.59 -1.34
C GLU A 428 9.21 -7.99 -0.26
N HIS A 429 8.46 -9.05 -0.52
CA HIS A 429 7.50 -9.65 0.41
C HIS A 429 7.99 -11.03 0.83
N PHE A 430 8.21 -11.21 2.13
CA PHE A 430 8.80 -12.41 2.70
C PHE A 430 7.72 -13.41 3.16
N GLY A 431 8.07 -14.70 3.14
CA GLY A 431 7.14 -15.77 3.49
C GLY A 431 6.53 -15.62 4.89
N GLU A 432 5.22 -15.77 4.99
CA GLU A 432 4.43 -15.26 6.11
C GLU A 432 4.45 -16.15 7.38
N ARG A 433 4.78 -17.44 7.27
CA ARG A 433 4.66 -18.44 8.36
C ARG A 433 5.87 -18.56 9.27
N GLU A 434 7.05 -18.13 8.82
CA GLU A 434 8.31 -18.26 9.57
C GLU A 434 8.69 -16.94 10.26
N ASN A 435 7.94 -15.85 10.01
CA ASN A 435 8.31 -14.49 10.40
C ASN A 435 7.23 -13.83 11.27
N SER A 436 6.80 -14.53 12.32
CA SER A 436 5.76 -14.08 13.27
C SER A 436 6.35 -13.26 14.43
N TYR A 437 7.01 -12.17 14.08
CA TYR A 437 7.64 -11.27 15.05
C TYR A 437 7.63 -9.83 14.54
N VAL A 438 7.65 -8.89 15.47
CA VAL A 438 7.85 -7.46 15.18
C VAL A 438 9.29 -7.07 15.51
N VAL A 439 9.74 -5.95 14.95
CA VAL A 439 10.98 -5.31 15.37
C VAL A 439 10.65 -4.10 16.22
N ILE A 440 11.27 -4.00 17.40
CA ILE A 440 11.14 -2.86 18.30
C ILE A 440 12.35 -1.95 18.13
N LEU A 441 12.12 -0.66 17.88
CA LEU A 441 13.10 0.41 17.93
C LEU A 441 12.83 1.25 19.18
N HIS A 442 13.80 1.31 20.09
CA HIS A 442 13.70 2.12 21.30
C HIS A 442 15.08 2.63 21.70
N ARG A 443 15.22 3.95 21.90
CA ARG A 443 16.50 4.62 22.22
C ARG A 443 17.69 4.20 21.34
N GLY A 444 17.43 4.01 20.04
CA GLY A 444 18.43 3.57 19.05
C GLY A 444 18.83 2.10 19.16
N ARG A 445 18.20 1.34 20.04
CA ARG A 445 18.35 -0.11 20.14
C ARG A 445 17.25 -0.80 19.34
N ILE A 446 17.64 -1.90 18.69
CA ILE A 446 16.79 -2.71 17.82
C ILE A 446 16.60 -4.09 18.43
N TYR A 447 15.36 -4.55 18.59
CA TYR A 447 15.04 -5.87 19.13
C TYR A 447 14.10 -6.64 18.22
N GLN A 448 14.25 -7.96 18.18
CA GLN A 448 13.27 -8.89 17.65
C GLN A 448 12.34 -9.34 18.78
N MET A 449 11.04 -9.08 18.67
CA MET A 449 10.04 -9.53 19.64
C MET A 449 9.04 -10.47 18.98
N LEU A 450 8.94 -11.69 19.49
CA LEU A 450 7.96 -12.67 19.02
C LEU A 450 6.54 -12.22 19.42
N VAL A 451 5.58 -12.37 18.50
CA VAL A 451 4.14 -12.12 18.78
C VAL A 451 3.34 -13.42 18.89
N MET A 452 3.99 -14.54 18.58
CA MET A 452 3.46 -15.88 18.72
C MET A 452 4.37 -16.65 19.68
N ASP A 453 3.77 -17.43 20.57
CA ASP A 453 4.49 -18.38 21.40
C ASP A 453 5.03 -19.53 20.53
N PRO A 454 6.36 -19.74 20.47
CA PRO A 454 6.95 -20.77 19.63
C PRO A 454 6.64 -22.19 20.09
N GLN A 455 6.29 -22.39 21.36
CA GLN A 455 5.97 -23.72 21.90
C GLN A 455 4.53 -24.10 21.61
N THR A 456 3.59 -23.18 21.82
CA THR A 456 2.15 -23.45 21.67
C THR A 456 1.61 -23.08 20.28
N GLY A 457 2.34 -22.26 19.52
CA GLY A 457 1.88 -21.70 18.25
C GLY A 457 0.71 -20.73 18.39
N ARG A 458 0.39 -20.27 19.61
CA ARG A 458 -0.68 -19.32 19.88
C ARG A 458 -0.15 -17.89 19.88
N GLN A 459 -1.02 -16.94 19.54
CA GLN A 459 -0.70 -15.52 19.64
C GLN A 459 -0.61 -15.11 21.10
N LEU A 460 0.35 -14.24 21.43
CA LEU A 460 0.42 -13.64 22.76
C LEU A 460 -0.74 -12.65 22.95
N THR A 461 -1.34 -12.61 24.13
CA THR A 461 -2.44 -11.70 24.45
C THR A 461 -1.93 -10.26 24.65
N PRO A 462 -2.82 -9.23 24.62
CA PRO A 462 -2.42 -7.86 24.93
C PRO A 462 -1.71 -7.73 26.28
N HIS A 463 -2.23 -8.37 27.33
CA HIS A 463 -1.60 -8.36 28.65
C HIS A 463 -0.19 -9.01 28.64
N GLN A 464 -0.02 -10.12 27.93
CA GLN A 464 1.29 -10.78 27.83
C GLN A 464 2.30 -9.93 27.06
N LEU A 465 1.87 -9.32 25.96
CA LEU A 465 2.70 -8.41 25.17
C LEU A 465 3.09 -7.17 25.98
N GLU A 466 2.16 -6.60 26.75
CA GLU A 466 2.43 -5.48 27.64
C GLU A 466 3.51 -5.83 28.67
N VAL A 467 3.40 -6.99 29.34
CA VAL A 467 4.40 -7.44 30.31
C VAL A 467 5.79 -7.59 29.68
N VAL A 468 5.88 -8.14 28.46
CA VAL A 468 7.15 -8.26 27.73
C VAL A 468 7.71 -6.90 27.33
N LEU A 469 6.86 -5.99 26.84
CA LEU A 469 7.25 -4.64 26.42
C LEU A 469 7.69 -3.80 27.62
N HIS A 470 6.93 -3.79 28.70
CA HIS A 470 7.25 -3.05 29.92
C HIS A 470 8.64 -3.44 30.44
N GLN A 471 8.92 -4.74 30.55
CA GLN A 471 10.23 -5.23 30.96
C GLN A 471 11.34 -4.77 30.00
N LEU A 472 11.11 -4.87 28.68
CA LEU A 472 12.08 -4.43 27.67
C LEU A 472 12.39 -2.92 27.79
N LEU A 473 11.37 -2.08 27.99
CA LEU A 473 11.56 -0.63 28.12
C LEU A 473 12.37 -0.30 29.39
N LEU A 474 12.11 -0.98 30.50
CA LEU A 474 12.90 -0.82 31.74
C LEU A 474 14.36 -1.25 31.56
N GLU A 475 14.60 -2.41 30.94
CA GLU A 475 15.95 -2.91 30.66
C GLU A 475 16.74 -1.92 29.79
N VAL A 476 16.11 -1.37 28.74
CA VAL A 476 16.75 -0.38 27.87
C VAL A 476 17.04 0.94 28.61
N GLU A 477 16.13 1.39 29.49
CA GLU A 477 16.36 2.59 30.31
C GLU A 477 17.56 2.40 31.24
N GLU A 478 17.66 1.24 31.88
CA GLU A 478 18.78 0.89 32.75
C GLU A 478 20.10 0.79 31.96
N GLU A 479 20.10 0.14 30.80
CA GLU A 479 21.28 0.07 29.91
C GLU A 479 21.74 1.47 29.48
N VAL A 480 20.82 2.36 29.12
CA VAL A 480 21.14 3.72 28.65
C VAL A 480 21.63 4.61 29.78
N SER A 481 21.03 4.51 30.98
CA SER A 481 21.39 5.32 32.14
C SER A 481 22.71 4.89 32.78
N THR A 482 22.96 3.59 32.90
CA THR A 482 24.20 3.04 33.47
C THR A 482 25.35 3.01 32.45
N GLY A 483 25.03 2.99 31.15
CA GLY A 483 25.99 2.81 30.07
C GLY A 483 26.56 1.39 29.98
N ARG A 484 26.09 0.46 30.84
CA ARG A 484 26.46 -0.96 30.88
C ARG A 484 25.52 -1.75 29.98
N ASP A 485 26.07 -2.64 29.17
CA ASP A 485 25.28 -3.61 28.40
C ASP A 485 25.44 -4.96 29.12
N GLU A 486 24.33 -5.58 29.57
CA GLU A 486 24.33 -6.79 30.43
C GLU A 486 25.10 -7.98 29.87
N SER A 487 25.43 -7.97 28.57
CA SER A 487 26.17 -9.04 27.89
C SER A 487 27.68 -8.78 27.74
N GLU A 488 28.20 -7.68 28.27
CA GLU A 488 29.64 -7.54 28.46
C GLU A 488 30.06 -8.49 29.58
N GLU A 489 30.49 -9.71 29.22
CA GLU A 489 31.45 -10.43 30.06
C GLU A 489 32.64 -9.48 30.30
N ASP A 490 33.14 -9.44 31.53
CA ASP A 490 34.33 -8.69 31.90
C ASP A 490 35.53 -9.25 31.10
N ASP A 491 35.69 -8.82 29.84
CA ASP A 491 36.89 -9.06 29.06
C ASP A 491 38.04 -8.35 29.79
N ALA A 492 38.85 -9.12 30.51
CA ALA A 492 39.89 -8.66 31.43
C ALA A 492 41.05 -7.87 30.81
N GLU A 493 40.95 -7.43 29.54
CA GLU A 493 41.98 -6.72 28.77
C GLU A 493 41.49 -5.42 28.11
N ASP A 494 40.38 -4.84 28.57
CA ASP A 494 39.90 -3.58 28.01
C ASP A 494 40.68 -2.36 28.54
N THR A 495 41.67 -1.89 27.76
CA THR A 495 42.33 -0.59 27.98
C THR A 495 41.35 0.59 27.88
N LEU A 496 41.65 1.72 28.53
CA LEU A 496 40.81 2.93 28.50
C LEU A 496 40.52 3.42 27.07
N GLU A 497 41.45 3.21 26.13
CA GLU A 497 41.31 3.60 24.73
C GLU A 497 40.35 2.68 23.95
N THR A 498 40.35 1.36 24.22
CA THR A 498 39.40 0.42 23.60
C THR A 498 37.99 0.63 24.12
N LEU A 499 37.83 0.91 25.43
CA LEU A 499 36.55 1.29 26.03
C LEU A 499 35.98 2.58 25.43
N GLY A 500 36.82 3.61 25.22
CA GLY A 500 36.42 4.84 24.55
C GLY A 500 35.94 4.63 23.11
N LYS A 501 36.61 3.76 22.35
CA LYS A 501 36.21 3.38 20.98
C LYS A 501 34.90 2.56 20.97
N LYS A 502 34.76 1.56 21.85
CA LYS A 502 33.54 0.75 22.00
C LYS A 502 32.33 1.64 22.31
N ARG A 503 32.46 2.58 23.26
CA ARG A 503 31.40 3.55 23.61
C ARG A 503 31.03 4.47 22.43
N SER A 504 32.02 4.95 21.67
CA SER A 504 31.77 5.77 20.48
C SER A 504 30.96 5.04 19.40
N TYR A 505 31.27 3.77 19.15
CA TYR A 505 30.56 2.97 18.13
C TYR A 505 29.14 2.59 18.55
N ARG A 506 28.86 2.39 19.85
CA ARG A 506 27.50 2.19 20.37
C ARG A 506 26.57 3.37 20.08
N VAL A 507 27.06 4.59 20.30
CA VAL A 507 26.32 5.82 19.99
C VAL A 507 26.03 5.93 18.49
N VAL A 508 26.93 5.42 17.65
CA VAL A 508 26.71 5.40 16.19
C VAL A 508 25.74 4.29 15.77
N GLU A 509 25.80 3.12 16.41
CA GLU A 509 24.82 2.05 16.19
C GLU A 509 23.39 2.54 16.47
N ALA A 510 23.21 3.40 17.47
CA ALA A 510 21.92 4.03 17.79
C ALA A 510 21.33 4.84 16.62
N LEU A 511 22.17 5.30 15.69
CA LEU A 511 21.78 6.05 14.50
C LEU A 511 21.67 5.17 13.24
N LEU A 512 21.83 3.84 13.35
CA LEU A 512 21.79 2.93 12.21
C LEU A 512 20.54 3.11 11.31
N PRO A 513 19.32 3.33 11.85
CA PRO A 513 18.14 3.55 11.00
C PRO A 513 18.24 4.76 10.07
N ALA A 514 19.14 5.73 10.34
CA ALA A 514 19.43 6.88 9.48
C ALA A 514 19.88 6.46 8.08
N LEU A 515 20.45 5.26 7.93
CA LEU A 515 20.83 4.77 6.61
C LEU A 515 19.62 4.63 5.67
N THR A 516 18.42 4.37 6.21
CA THR A 516 17.18 4.25 5.42
C THR A 516 16.62 5.60 4.96
N THR A 517 17.11 6.72 5.50
CA THR A 517 16.74 8.08 5.09
C THR A 517 17.70 8.67 4.05
N ALA A 518 18.80 7.98 3.73
CA ALA A 518 19.72 8.40 2.68
C ALA A 518 19.07 8.27 1.28
N SER A 519 19.70 8.89 0.28
CA SER A 519 19.33 8.67 -1.12
C SER A 519 19.41 7.17 -1.46
N ARG A 520 18.56 6.70 -2.38
CA ARG A 520 18.39 5.24 -2.61
C ARG A 520 19.68 4.57 -3.08
N ALA A 521 20.44 5.25 -3.94
CA ALA A 521 21.72 4.75 -4.43
C ALA A 521 22.78 4.66 -3.31
N GLN A 522 22.91 5.71 -2.50
CA GLN A 522 23.83 5.73 -1.36
C GLN A 522 23.47 4.65 -0.34
N TRP A 523 22.18 4.46 -0.07
CA TRP A 523 21.73 3.39 0.83
C TRP A 523 22.05 2.01 0.24
N ALA A 524 21.78 1.79 -1.05
CA ALA A 524 22.13 0.53 -1.72
C ALA A 524 23.63 0.21 -1.63
N ASP A 525 24.49 1.21 -1.83
CA ASP A 525 25.95 1.06 -1.77
C ASP A 525 26.42 0.70 -0.35
N VAL A 526 25.91 1.40 0.68
CA VAL A 526 26.23 1.12 2.09
C VAL A 526 25.73 -0.26 2.51
N ARG A 527 24.47 -0.60 2.15
CA ARG A 527 23.86 -1.89 2.45
C ARG A 527 24.68 -3.04 1.88
N THR A 528 25.07 -2.94 0.61
CA THR A 528 25.88 -3.97 -0.07
C THR A 528 27.27 -4.06 0.54
N SER A 529 27.97 -2.93 0.67
CA SER A 529 29.38 -2.89 1.06
C SER A 529 29.65 -3.31 2.50
N TYR A 530 28.70 -3.06 3.43
CA TYR A 530 28.97 -3.17 4.87
C TYR A 530 27.98 -4.05 5.63
N LEU A 531 26.77 -4.30 5.10
CA LEU A 531 25.75 -5.07 5.83
C LEU A 531 25.54 -6.46 5.23
N LEU A 532 25.50 -6.61 3.91
CA LEU A 532 25.25 -7.91 3.29
C LEU A 532 26.42 -8.88 3.34
N HIS A 533 27.65 -8.38 3.20
CA HIS A 533 28.86 -9.20 3.17
C HIS A 533 29.40 -9.56 4.56
N ASP A 534 28.93 -8.89 5.61
CA ASP A 534 29.30 -9.20 7.00
C ASP A 534 28.22 -10.11 7.61
N SER A 535 28.59 -11.34 7.98
CA SER A 535 27.65 -12.30 8.58
C SER A 535 27.02 -11.78 9.87
N ASN A 536 27.73 -10.95 10.63
CA ASN A 536 27.27 -10.37 11.89
C ASN A 536 26.26 -9.23 11.66
N ASN A 537 26.24 -8.61 10.47
CA ASN A 537 25.28 -7.55 10.12
C ASN A 537 24.12 -8.06 9.24
N ASN A 538 24.38 -9.03 8.36
CA ASN A 538 23.41 -9.57 7.43
C ASN A 538 22.25 -10.25 8.17
N GLY A 539 22.54 -11.08 9.18
CA GLY A 539 21.50 -11.75 9.98
C GLY A 539 20.50 -10.76 10.60
N PRO A 540 20.96 -9.81 11.44
CA PRO A 540 20.14 -8.73 11.99
C PRO A 540 19.36 -7.93 10.94
N LEU A 541 20.00 -7.52 9.84
CA LEU A 541 19.33 -6.79 8.75
C LEU A 541 18.18 -7.61 8.15
N ARG A 542 18.41 -8.89 7.85
CA ARG A 542 17.37 -9.79 7.32
C ARG A 542 16.21 -9.98 8.30
N ILE A 543 16.47 -9.96 9.60
CA ILE A 543 15.41 -10.03 10.61
C ILE A 543 14.50 -8.80 10.49
N ILE A 544 15.05 -7.59 10.36
CA ILE A 544 14.28 -6.35 10.15
C ILE A 544 13.48 -6.40 8.85
N GLU A 545 14.12 -6.79 7.75
CA GLU A 545 13.48 -6.87 6.43
C GLU A 545 12.28 -7.86 6.45
N LYS A 546 12.38 -8.95 7.19
CA LYS A 546 11.35 -10.00 7.28
C LYS A 546 10.26 -9.75 8.32
N ALA A 547 10.45 -8.83 9.27
CA ALA A 547 9.51 -8.56 10.36
C ALA A 547 8.09 -8.25 9.86
N LEU A 548 7.06 -8.46 10.69
CA LEU A 548 5.67 -8.09 10.36
C LEU A 548 5.57 -6.61 9.99
N PHE A 549 6.07 -5.78 10.89
CA PHE A 549 6.20 -4.33 10.83
C PHE A 549 7.22 -3.91 11.91
N VAL A 550 7.57 -2.63 11.94
CA VAL A 550 8.44 -2.04 12.97
C VAL A 550 7.59 -1.28 13.97
N VAL A 551 7.94 -1.33 15.25
CA VAL A 551 7.34 -0.54 16.33
C VAL A 551 8.43 0.36 16.90
N SER A 552 8.18 1.67 16.93
CA SER A 552 9.13 2.66 17.40
C SER A 552 8.59 3.35 18.65
N PHE A 553 9.29 3.22 19.77
CA PHE A 553 8.99 3.97 20.99
C PHE A 553 9.81 5.26 21.00
N ASP A 554 9.12 6.40 20.91
CA ASP A 554 9.73 7.72 20.93
C ASP A 554 9.33 8.53 22.16
N GLU A 555 10.30 9.21 22.76
CA GLU A 555 10.16 9.98 23.99
C GLU A 555 10.34 11.49 23.77
N ARG A 556 10.74 11.91 22.56
CA ARG A 556 11.21 13.30 22.31
C ARG A 556 10.10 14.33 22.06
N CYS A 557 8.84 13.94 22.15
CA CYS A 557 7.71 14.85 21.97
C CYS A 557 7.04 15.08 23.32
N GLY A 558 7.17 16.31 23.84
CA GLY A 558 6.79 16.70 25.21
C GLY A 558 5.44 16.17 25.71
N THR A 559 5.33 16.03 27.03
CA THR A 559 4.16 15.46 27.71
C THR A 559 2.88 16.26 27.39
N ALA A 560 1.92 15.64 26.69
CA ALA A 560 0.59 16.20 26.56
C ALA A 560 -0.16 16.09 27.89
N GLY A 561 -0.87 17.17 28.26
CA GLY A 561 -1.94 17.08 29.26
C GLY A 561 -3.18 16.38 28.66
N PRO A 562 -4.20 16.07 29.46
CA PRO A 562 -5.40 15.39 28.98
C PRO A 562 -6.09 16.17 27.86
N ALA A 563 -6.51 15.46 26.82
CA ALA A 563 -7.16 16.03 25.64
C ALA A 563 -8.50 16.70 25.99
N LYS A 564 -8.75 17.86 25.39
CA LYS A 564 -10.00 18.63 25.54
C LYS A 564 -10.90 18.50 24.31
N ALA A 565 -12.21 18.62 24.51
CA ALA A 565 -13.21 18.55 23.44
C ALA A 565 -13.05 19.62 22.34
N ASN A 566 -12.46 20.78 22.69
CA ASN A 566 -12.05 21.80 21.74
C ASN A 566 -10.55 22.07 21.91
N PRO A 567 -9.70 21.64 20.95
CA PRO A 567 -8.27 21.89 21.05
C PRO A 567 -7.99 23.39 20.92
N THR A 568 -7.25 23.92 21.88
CA THR A 568 -6.64 25.25 21.88
C THR A 568 -5.68 25.40 20.69
N ALA A 569 -5.34 26.65 20.35
CA ALA A 569 -4.35 26.93 19.30
C ALA A 569 -2.99 26.24 19.56
N ASP A 570 -2.62 26.08 20.84
CA ASP A 570 -1.41 25.36 21.24
C ASP A 570 -1.52 23.84 20.99
N GLU A 571 -2.70 23.24 21.16
CA GLU A 571 -2.93 21.82 20.86
C GLU A 571 -2.88 21.54 19.36
N VAL A 572 -3.42 22.43 18.51
CA VAL A 572 -3.30 22.32 17.05
C VAL A 572 -1.84 22.50 16.57
N LYS A 573 -1.10 23.41 17.22
CA LYS A 573 0.34 23.58 16.98
C LYS A 573 1.12 22.31 17.35
N ARG A 574 0.78 21.67 18.48
CA ARG A 574 1.37 20.37 18.87
C ARG A 574 1.03 19.28 17.87
N LEU A 575 -0.23 19.18 17.42
CA LEU A 575 -0.63 18.23 16.39
C LEU A 575 0.18 18.41 15.09
N SER A 576 0.50 19.65 14.70
CA SER A 576 1.37 19.91 13.56
C SER A 576 2.80 19.36 13.77
N MET A 577 3.35 19.51 14.97
CA MET A 577 4.65 18.92 15.34
C MET A 577 4.60 17.39 15.33
N ASP A 578 3.51 16.81 15.82
CA ASP A 578 3.31 15.36 15.87
C ASP A 578 3.19 14.78 14.46
N CYS A 579 2.40 15.41 13.60
CA CYS A 579 2.31 15.09 12.18
C CYS A 579 3.67 15.13 11.48
N THR A 580 4.49 16.16 11.75
CA THR A 580 5.86 16.26 11.23
C THR A 580 6.70 15.08 11.69
N HIS A 581 6.57 14.72 12.96
CA HIS A 581 7.29 13.63 13.57
C HIS A 581 6.90 12.26 12.98
N TYR A 582 5.61 11.99 12.77
CA TYR A 582 5.18 10.75 12.12
C TYR A 582 5.56 10.70 10.63
N LEU A 583 5.63 11.85 9.95
CA LEU A 583 6.06 11.93 8.55
C LEU A 583 7.55 11.61 8.38
N CYS A 584 8.42 12.22 9.19
CA CYS A 584 9.86 12.19 8.96
C CYS A 584 10.72 11.57 10.07
N GLY A 585 10.17 11.46 11.28
CA GLY A 585 10.93 11.04 12.46
C GLY A 585 12.08 11.99 12.80
N ASN A 586 13.09 11.45 13.47
CA ASN A 586 14.30 12.16 13.91
C ASN A 586 15.58 11.63 13.23
N GLY A 587 15.41 10.80 12.20
CA GLY A 587 16.49 10.16 11.46
C GLY A 587 17.06 8.92 12.15
N SER A 588 16.56 8.51 13.31
CA SER A 588 17.04 7.31 14.02
C SER A 588 15.91 6.42 14.59
N ASN A 589 14.67 6.90 14.52
CA ASN A 589 13.50 6.24 15.10
C ASN A 589 12.59 5.56 14.06
N LEU A 590 12.92 5.62 12.77
CA LEU A 590 12.13 5.02 11.69
C LEU A 590 12.99 4.11 10.82
N TRP A 591 12.43 2.98 10.41
CA TRP A 591 12.96 2.19 9.31
C TRP A 591 12.13 2.50 8.05
N CYS A 592 12.54 3.52 7.28
CA CYS A 592 11.72 4.08 6.19
C CYS A 592 11.42 3.10 5.05
N ASP A 593 12.20 2.02 4.93
CA ASP A 593 11.97 0.97 3.94
C ASP A 593 10.87 -0.02 4.33
N LYS A 594 10.49 -0.07 5.61
CA LYS A 594 9.50 -1.03 6.10
C LYS A 594 8.12 -0.64 5.58
N SER A 595 7.29 -1.63 5.21
CA SER A 595 5.92 -1.40 4.75
C SER A 595 5.16 -0.38 5.61
N PHE A 596 5.26 -0.50 6.93
CA PHE A 596 4.92 0.56 7.86
C PHE A 596 5.68 0.43 9.19
N ASN A 597 5.78 1.56 9.90
CA ASN A 597 6.26 1.67 11.28
C ASN A 597 5.10 2.15 12.15
N LEU A 598 4.84 1.48 13.26
CA LEU A 598 3.94 1.92 14.33
C LEU A 598 4.75 2.76 15.32
N VAL A 599 4.50 4.07 15.38
CA VAL A 599 5.24 5.00 16.24
C VAL A 599 4.39 5.28 17.48
N VAL A 600 4.91 4.91 18.64
CA VAL A 600 4.25 5.06 19.96
C VAL A 600 5.03 6.06 20.78
N ARG A 601 4.37 7.13 21.20
CA ARG A 601 4.96 8.18 22.04
C ARG A 601 4.87 7.83 23.51
N SER A 602 5.75 8.41 24.32
CA SER A 602 5.78 8.25 25.78
C SER A 602 4.49 8.65 26.51
N ASP A 603 3.63 9.47 25.89
CA ASP A 603 2.33 9.88 26.43
C ASP A 603 1.16 9.00 25.92
N GLY A 604 1.47 7.92 25.20
CA GLY A 604 0.48 7.01 24.62
C GLY A 604 -0.08 7.47 23.28
N HIS A 605 0.29 8.63 22.72
CA HIS A 605 -0.12 8.98 21.35
C HIS A 605 0.53 8.06 20.32
N VAL A 606 -0.19 7.79 19.23
CA VAL A 606 0.26 6.87 18.19
C VAL A 606 0.09 7.51 16.82
N GLY A 607 1.06 7.26 15.94
CA GLY A 607 0.97 7.49 14.51
C GLY A 607 1.65 6.37 13.74
N LEU A 608 1.45 6.35 12.42
CA LEU A 608 2.09 5.38 11.54
C LEU A 608 2.85 6.09 10.44
N HIS A 609 4.02 5.55 10.10
CA HIS A 609 4.82 5.95 8.95
C HIS A 609 4.78 4.83 7.90
N VAL A 610 4.42 5.12 6.66
CA VAL A 610 4.06 4.11 5.65
C VAL A 610 4.88 4.28 4.38
N GLU A 611 5.45 3.17 3.91
CA GLU A 611 6.14 3.11 2.62
C GLU A 611 5.12 3.08 1.46
N HIS A 612 5.26 4.01 0.51
CA HIS A 612 4.16 4.29 -0.43
C HIS A 612 4.12 3.34 -1.66
N SER A 613 5.21 2.65 -1.99
CA SER A 613 5.25 1.81 -3.19
C SER A 613 4.27 0.63 -3.13
N TRP A 614 3.96 0.10 -1.95
CA TRP A 614 3.04 -1.03 -1.79
C TRP A 614 1.56 -0.62 -1.62
N SER A 615 1.29 0.55 -1.00
CA SER A 615 -0.07 1.01 -0.68
C SER A 615 -0.35 2.43 -1.16
N ASP A 616 -1.58 2.66 -1.60
CA ASP A 616 -2.15 4.01 -1.65
C ASP A 616 -2.62 4.45 -0.26
N MET A 617 -2.72 5.76 -0.04
CA MET A 617 -3.10 6.32 1.27
C MET A 617 -4.50 5.91 1.70
N SER A 618 -5.48 5.92 0.78
CA SER A 618 -6.86 5.50 1.05
C SER A 618 -6.97 4.01 1.37
N THR A 619 -6.18 3.16 0.70
CA THR A 619 -6.07 1.73 1.03
C THR A 619 -5.53 1.54 2.44
N PHE A 620 -4.45 2.24 2.80
CA PHE A 620 -3.83 2.09 4.11
C PHE A 620 -4.78 2.58 5.22
N LEU A 621 -5.50 3.67 4.98
CA LEU A 621 -6.48 4.19 5.94
C LEU A 621 -7.58 3.16 6.22
N GLY A 622 -8.19 2.57 5.17
CA GLY A 622 -9.18 1.50 5.33
C GLY A 622 -8.60 0.20 5.90
N PHE A 623 -7.31 -0.08 5.67
CA PHE A 623 -6.60 -1.20 6.31
C PHE A 623 -6.47 -0.97 7.81
N PHE A 624 -6.00 0.21 8.22
CA PHE A 624 -5.76 0.52 9.62
C PHE A 624 -7.06 0.77 10.39
N GLU A 625 -8.12 1.20 9.71
CA GLU A 625 -9.46 1.33 10.28
C GLU A 625 -9.99 0.01 10.89
N HIS A 626 -9.61 -1.15 10.35
CA HIS A 626 -9.95 -2.45 10.97
C HIS A 626 -9.37 -2.64 12.38
N VAL A 627 -8.27 -1.93 12.68
CA VAL A 627 -7.62 -1.92 13.98
C VAL A 627 -8.16 -0.79 14.84
N SER A 628 -8.16 0.44 14.32
CA SER A 628 -8.61 1.60 15.09
C SER A 628 -10.07 1.49 15.50
N ALA A 629 -10.96 0.99 14.64
CA ALA A 629 -12.38 0.77 14.98
C ALA A 629 -12.59 -0.22 16.13
N GLN A 630 -11.66 -1.14 16.38
CA GLN A 630 -11.70 -2.00 17.57
C GLN A 630 -11.19 -1.26 18.81
N GLU A 631 -10.12 -0.47 18.66
CA GLU A 631 -9.54 0.34 19.74
C GLU A 631 -10.50 1.45 20.21
N GLU A 632 -11.40 1.95 19.35
CA GLU A 632 -12.47 2.90 19.72
C GLU A 632 -13.27 2.43 20.94
N SER A 633 -13.45 1.11 21.09
CA SER A 633 -14.03 0.51 22.30
C SER A 633 -12.94 0.27 23.35
N ALA A 634 -12.35 1.35 23.86
CA ALA A 634 -11.22 1.30 24.79
C ALA A 634 -11.46 0.34 25.98
N ASP A 635 -12.67 0.32 26.54
CA ASP A 635 -13.07 -0.54 27.68
C ASP A 635 -12.98 -2.06 27.41
N LEU A 636 -12.92 -2.46 26.13
CA LEU A 636 -12.69 -3.85 25.74
C LEU A 636 -11.22 -4.26 25.90
N TRP A 637 -10.31 -3.31 25.77
CA TRP A 637 -8.88 -3.57 25.63
C TRP A 637 -8.04 -3.04 26.78
N TYR A 638 -8.51 -2.00 27.47
CA TYR A 638 -7.81 -1.33 28.56
C TYR A 638 -8.60 -1.44 29.86
N ASP A 639 -7.88 -1.52 30.97
CA ASP A 639 -8.44 -1.36 32.30
C ASP A 639 -8.78 0.12 32.53
N THR A 640 -10.04 0.41 32.88
CA THR A 640 -10.53 1.79 33.00
C THR A 640 -9.93 2.55 34.20
N GLU A 641 -9.41 1.84 35.20
CA GLU A 641 -8.86 2.45 36.41
C GLU A 641 -7.37 2.74 36.24
N TYR A 642 -6.62 1.80 35.63
CA TYR A 642 -5.15 1.88 35.57
C TYR A 642 -4.58 2.07 34.16
N GLY A 643 -5.38 1.89 33.09
CA GLY A 643 -4.95 2.03 31.70
C GLY A 643 -4.14 0.86 31.13
N HIS A 644 -3.86 -0.17 31.92
CA HIS A 644 -3.16 -1.39 31.51
C HIS A 644 -3.97 -2.22 30.52
N ALA A 645 -3.30 -3.08 29.74
CA ALA A 645 -3.99 -3.97 28.82
C ALA A 645 -4.80 -5.03 29.59
N LYS A 646 -6.09 -5.16 29.22
CA LYS A 646 -7.03 -6.05 29.88
C LYS A 646 -6.66 -7.51 29.66
N LYS A 647 -6.72 -8.30 30.74
CA LYS A 647 -6.51 -9.75 30.68
C LYS A 647 -7.65 -10.43 29.94
N LEU A 648 -7.33 -11.14 28.86
CA LEU A 648 -8.30 -11.95 28.14
C LEU A 648 -8.69 -13.19 28.95
N PRO A 649 -9.82 -13.87 28.65
CA PRO A 649 -10.26 -15.05 29.42
C PRO A 649 -9.17 -16.13 29.53
N GLU A 650 -8.37 -16.30 28.49
CA GLU A 650 -7.25 -17.24 28.47
C GLU A 650 -6.10 -16.87 29.43
N ASP A 651 -5.91 -15.59 29.75
CA ASP A 651 -4.97 -15.15 30.80
C ASP A 651 -5.52 -15.42 32.20
N GLN A 652 -6.84 -15.26 32.38
CA GLN A 652 -7.53 -15.45 33.65
C GLN A 652 -7.59 -16.93 34.04
N CYS A 653 -7.71 -17.83 33.05
CA CYS A 653 -7.74 -19.27 33.27
C CYS A 653 -6.35 -19.92 33.48
N ARG A 654 -5.25 -19.15 33.42
CA ARG A 654 -3.91 -19.71 33.65
C ARG A 654 -3.67 -20.02 35.13
N ALA A 655 -3.17 -21.23 35.39
CA ALA A 655 -2.81 -21.66 36.74
C ALA A 655 -1.67 -20.83 37.38
N LYS A 656 -0.79 -20.24 36.57
CA LYS A 656 0.26 -19.32 37.01
C LYS A 656 0.15 -18.01 36.22
N PRO A 657 0.25 -16.84 36.89
CA PRO A 657 0.32 -15.56 36.20
C PRO A 657 1.45 -15.55 35.19
N PHE A 658 1.21 -14.95 34.02
CA PHE A 658 2.27 -14.69 33.07
C PHE A 658 3.24 -13.69 33.69
N ARG A 659 4.54 -13.96 33.55
CA ARG A 659 5.62 -13.11 34.06
C ARG A 659 6.55 -12.75 32.92
N ALA A 660 7.31 -11.68 33.10
CA ALA A 660 8.33 -11.28 32.15
C ALA A 660 9.28 -12.47 31.88
N PRO A 661 9.65 -12.70 30.61
CA PRO A 661 10.51 -13.81 30.22
C PRO A 661 11.93 -13.62 30.79
N ASN A 662 12.44 -14.64 31.49
CA ASN A 662 13.84 -14.67 31.97
C ASN A 662 14.84 -14.73 30.79
N ILE A 663 16.13 -14.58 31.10
CA ILE A 663 17.26 -14.47 30.14
C ILE A 663 17.19 -15.50 28.99
N ASP A 664 17.00 -16.79 29.31
CA ASP A 664 17.02 -17.87 28.30
C ASP A 664 15.66 -18.18 27.67
N HIS A 665 14.62 -17.41 28.03
CA HIS A 665 13.27 -17.70 27.58
C HIS A 665 13.07 -17.27 26.11
N PRO A 666 12.46 -18.11 25.25
CA PRO A 666 12.36 -17.80 23.82
C PRO A 666 11.50 -16.57 23.49
N LEU A 667 10.63 -16.15 24.42
CA LEU A 667 9.84 -14.91 24.32
C LEU A 667 10.60 -13.64 24.74
N ARG A 668 11.81 -13.76 25.33
CA ARG A 668 12.62 -12.57 25.64
C ARG A 668 12.98 -11.86 24.33
N PRO A 669 12.72 -10.55 24.19
CA PRO A 669 13.11 -9.81 22.99
C PRO A 669 14.61 -9.93 22.76
N LYS A 670 15.00 -10.31 21.53
CA LYS A 670 16.40 -10.52 21.18
C LYS A 670 17.01 -9.25 20.62
N ARG A 671 18.04 -8.72 21.27
CA ARG A 671 18.78 -7.55 20.77
C ARG A 671 19.46 -7.87 19.43
N LEU A 672 19.19 -7.05 18.42
CA LEU A 672 19.80 -7.12 17.09
C LEU A 672 21.02 -6.20 17.01
N ARG A 673 22.20 -6.75 17.25
CA ARG A 673 23.45 -5.98 17.26
C ARG A 673 24.10 -5.91 15.89
N PHE A 674 24.68 -4.76 15.59
CA PHE A 674 25.47 -4.56 14.38
C PHE A 674 26.94 -4.32 14.74
N THR A 675 27.83 -4.96 14.00
CA THR A 675 29.27 -4.72 14.10
C THR A 675 29.60 -3.44 13.36
N ILE A 676 29.84 -2.37 14.12
CA ILE A 676 30.12 -1.04 13.59
C ILE A 676 31.63 -0.81 13.45
N HIS A 677 32.12 -0.87 12.21
CA HIS A 677 33.51 -0.50 11.90
C HIS A 677 33.61 0.97 11.42
N LYS A 678 34.83 1.53 11.40
CA LYS A 678 35.09 2.96 11.09
C LYS A 678 34.37 3.48 9.84
N LYS A 679 34.41 2.73 8.72
CA LYS A 679 33.75 3.12 7.46
C LYS A 679 32.21 3.16 7.57
N LEU A 680 31.60 2.13 8.19
CA LEU A 680 30.14 2.08 8.41
C LEU A 680 29.72 3.18 9.38
N ALA A 681 30.48 3.41 10.45
CA ALA A 681 30.22 4.51 11.37
C ALA A 681 30.22 5.88 10.66
N GLY A 682 31.17 6.08 9.72
CA GLY A 682 31.20 7.28 8.88
C GLY A 682 29.98 7.39 7.97
N ALA A 683 29.51 6.29 7.37
CA ALA A 683 28.31 6.28 6.54
C ALA A 683 27.04 6.61 7.33
N ILE A 684 26.88 6.04 8.52
CA ILE A 684 25.74 6.29 9.42
C ILE A 684 25.70 7.77 9.83
N ARG A 685 26.82 8.33 10.29
CA ARG A 685 26.90 9.74 10.68
C ARG A 685 26.58 10.68 9.52
N ARG A 686 27.07 10.37 8.31
CA ARG A 686 26.75 11.16 7.10
C ARG A 686 25.26 11.12 6.80
N ALA A 687 24.65 9.93 6.74
CA ALA A 687 23.22 9.80 6.47
C ALA A 687 22.36 10.54 7.50
N HIS A 688 22.71 10.45 8.79
CA HIS A 688 22.01 11.18 9.84
C HIS A 688 22.18 12.70 9.73
N THR A 689 23.39 13.16 9.43
CA THR A 689 23.68 14.60 9.23
C THR A 689 22.93 15.15 8.02
N GLU A 690 22.96 14.44 6.90
CA GLU A 690 22.23 14.78 5.67
C GLU A 690 20.72 14.83 5.93
N PHE A 691 20.18 13.87 6.69
CA PHE A 691 18.77 13.91 7.10
C PHE A 691 18.44 15.17 7.89
N LEU A 692 19.24 15.54 8.91
CA LEU A 692 18.96 16.72 9.72
C LEU A 692 19.02 18.01 8.88
N LEU A 693 19.98 18.13 7.98
CA LEU A 693 20.18 19.32 7.15
C LEU A 693 19.18 19.44 6.00
N ASN A 694 18.85 18.34 5.34
CA ASN A 694 18.08 18.36 4.09
C ASN A 694 16.60 18.02 4.28
N THR A 695 16.26 17.24 5.31
CA THR A 695 14.89 16.79 5.56
C THR A 695 14.35 17.38 6.87
N GLY A 696 14.94 17.00 8.01
CA GLY A 696 14.40 17.36 9.33
C GLY A 696 14.29 18.86 9.58
N SER A 697 15.27 19.65 9.13
CA SER A 697 15.23 21.11 9.27
C SER A 697 14.37 21.82 8.21
N GLN A 698 14.02 21.15 7.11
CA GLN A 698 13.38 21.76 5.94
C GLN A 698 11.85 21.56 5.90
N VAL A 699 11.30 20.58 6.59
CA VAL A 699 9.84 20.36 6.56
C VAL A 699 9.11 21.49 7.28
N ASP A 700 8.19 22.14 6.57
CA ASP A 700 7.14 22.99 7.15
C ASP A 700 5.80 22.26 7.04
N LEU A 701 5.18 21.94 8.18
CA LEU A 701 3.88 21.29 8.23
C LEU A 701 2.94 22.09 9.15
N HIS A 702 1.75 22.38 8.64
CA HIS A 702 0.71 23.05 9.38
C HIS A 702 -0.61 22.29 9.26
N VAL A 703 -1.25 22.03 10.41
CA VAL A 703 -2.59 21.45 10.47
C VAL A 703 -3.59 22.56 10.77
N VAL A 704 -4.61 22.67 9.93
CA VAL A 704 -5.81 23.49 10.15
C VAL A 704 -6.93 22.58 10.65
N ARG A 705 -7.55 22.95 11.76
CA ARG A 705 -8.82 22.36 12.23
C ARG A 705 -9.92 23.40 12.02
N TYR A 706 -10.71 23.21 10.98
CA TYR A 706 -11.81 24.09 10.61
C TYR A 706 -13.12 23.55 11.18
N SER A 707 -13.85 24.36 11.95
CA SER A 707 -15.08 23.93 12.65
C SER A 707 -16.23 24.94 12.53
N ALA A 708 -16.18 25.87 11.57
CA ALA A 708 -17.27 26.81 11.34
C ALA A 708 -18.48 26.14 10.66
N TYR A 709 -18.23 25.15 9.80
CA TYR A 709 -19.22 24.25 9.23
C TYR A 709 -18.54 22.96 8.74
N GLY A 710 -19.32 21.90 8.50
CA GLY A 710 -18.84 20.67 7.88
C GLY A 710 -19.58 20.31 6.59
N ARG A 711 -20.02 19.07 6.44
CA ARG A 711 -20.46 18.55 5.13
C ARG A 711 -21.85 19.04 4.71
N GLU A 712 -22.64 19.53 5.65
CA GLU A 712 -24.02 20.00 5.48
C GLU A 712 -24.11 21.27 4.65
N VAL A 713 -23.19 22.22 4.83
CA VAL A 713 -23.19 23.48 4.08
C VAL A 713 -22.99 23.23 2.58
N PRO A 714 -21.93 22.55 2.13
CA PRO A 714 -21.76 22.22 0.71
C PRO A 714 -22.96 21.43 0.16
N LYS A 715 -23.45 20.43 0.90
CA LYS A 715 -24.61 19.62 0.47
C LYS A 715 -25.89 20.45 0.33
N SER A 716 -26.09 21.45 1.17
CA SER A 716 -27.27 22.32 1.09
C SER A 716 -27.30 23.19 -0.18
N MET A 717 -26.12 23.47 -0.75
CA MET A 717 -25.95 24.14 -2.04
C MET A 717 -25.90 23.15 -3.22
N GLY A 718 -26.20 21.86 -3.00
CA GLY A 718 -26.08 20.82 -4.02
C GLY A 718 -24.65 20.49 -4.44
N CYS A 719 -23.66 20.94 -3.67
CA CYS A 719 -22.24 20.75 -3.96
C CYS A 719 -21.66 19.54 -3.23
N SER A 720 -20.67 18.89 -3.84
CA SER A 720 -19.88 17.86 -3.15
C SER A 720 -18.96 18.50 -2.11
N PRO A 721 -18.90 17.98 -0.87
CA PRO A 721 -17.96 18.47 0.13
C PRO A 721 -16.49 18.39 -0.32
N ASP A 722 -16.15 17.40 -1.13
CA ASP A 722 -14.81 17.23 -1.70
C ASP A 722 -14.48 18.35 -2.71
N ALA A 723 -15.36 18.53 -3.70
CA ALA A 723 -15.23 19.61 -4.67
C ALA A 723 -15.20 21.00 -4.03
N TRP A 724 -15.96 21.21 -2.95
CA TRP A 724 -15.97 22.45 -2.19
C TRP A 724 -14.61 22.77 -1.56
N VAL A 725 -13.96 21.77 -0.94
CA VAL A 725 -12.61 21.93 -0.38
C VAL A 725 -11.60 22.16 -1.49
N GLN A 726 -11.71 21.46 -2.62
CA GLN A 726 -10.85 21.67 -3.79
C GLN A 726 -10.98 23.09 -4.36
N MET A 727 -12.19 23.66 -4.38
CA MET A 727 -12.41 25.06 -4.76
C MET A 727 -11.78 26.05 -3.75
N ALA A 728 -11.88 25.76 -2.46
CA ALA A 728 -11.23 26.57 -1.43
C ALA A 728 -9.69 26.50 -1.52
N ILE A 729 -9.12 25.32 -1.79
CA ILE A 729 -7.67 25.15 -2.02
C ILE A 729 -7.22 25.97 -3.24
N GLN A 730 -7.98 25.93 -4.34
CA GLN A 730 -7.64 26.70 -5.53
C GLN A 730 -7.70 28.20 -5.31
N LEU A 731 -8.75 28.69 -4.62
CA LEU A 731 -8.86 30.11 -4.27
C LEU A 731 -7.70 30.54 -3.38
N ALA A 732 -7.39 29.76 -2.34
CA ALA A 732 -6.30 30.05 -1.43
C ALA A 732 -4.95 30.10 -2.14
N HIS A 733 -4.66 29.11 -3.00
CA HIS A 733 -3.41 29.05 -3.77
C HIS A 733 -3.31 30.20 -4.77
N TYR A 734 -4.41 30.56 -5.44
CA TYR A 734 -4.44 31.70 -6.36
C TYR A 734 -4.10 33.01 -5.66
N ILE A 735 -4.64 33.23 -4.44
CA ILE A 735 -4.34 34.41 -3.62
C ILE A 735 -2.88 34.39 -3.17
N ASP A 736 -2.41 33.25 -2.64
CA ASP A 736 -1.04 33.06 -2.15
C ASP A 736 0.02 33.33 -3.24
N GLN A 737 -0.28 32.93 -4.48
CA GLN A 737 0.61 33.10 -5.64
C GLN A 737 0.40 34.42 -6.40
N GLY A 738 -0.24 35.42 -5.76
CA GLY A 738 -0.39 36.76 -6.33
C GLY A 738 -1.23 36.79 -7.61
N GLY A 739 -2.29 35.98 -7.67
CA GLY A 739 -3.22 35.94 -8.81
C GLY A 739 -2.79 35.03 -9.96
N HIS A 740 -1.95 34.03 -9.70
CA HIS A 740 -1.51 33.07 -10.72
C HIS A 740 -2.04 31.66 -10.43
N PHE A 741 -2.55 30.99 -11.47
CA PHE A 741 -2.93 29.59 -11.43
C PHE A 741 -1.73 28.69 -11.63
N SER A 742 -1.74 27.58 -10.90
CA SER A 742 -0.77 26.50 -11.03
C SER A 742 -1.47 25.15 -11.12
N LEU A 743 -0.80 24.13 -11.62
CA LEU A 743 -1.35 22.77 -11.63
C LEU A 743 -1.61 22.27 -10.21
N VAL A 744 -2.84 21.80 -9.98
CA VAL A 744 -3.29 21.11 -8.77
C VAL A 744 -3.61 19.67 -9.15
N TYR A 745 -2.87 18.74 -8.54
CA TYR A 745 -3.11 17.31 -8.61
C TYR A 745 -4.05 16.89 -7.48
N GLU A 746 -5.03 16.05 -7.78
CA GLU A 746 -5.79 15.32 -6.77
C GLU A 746 -5.73 13.81 -7.04
N SER A 747 -5.43 13.03 -5.99
CA SER A 747 -5.38 11.57 -6.07
C SER A 747 -6.78 10.93 -5.96
N VAL A 748 -7.18 10.17 -6.99
CA VAL A 748 -8.44 9.44 -7.01
C VAL A 748 -8.22 7.91 -7.06
N PRO A 749 -8.78 7.12 -6.13
CA PRO A 749 -8.57 5.68 -6.09
C PRO A 749 -9.27 4.93 -7.24
N GLN A 750 -8.60 3.91 -7.79
CA GLN A 750 -9.06 3.06 -8.90
C GLN A 750 -9.48 1.64 -8.44
N HIS A 751 -9.85 1.47 -7.16
CA HIS A 751 -10.03 0.14 -6.56
C HIS A 751 -11.20 -0.66 -7.13
N MET A 752 -12.08 -0.05 -7.94
CA MET A 752 -13.10 -0.79 -8.70
C MET A 752 -12.54 -1.63 -9.85
N PHE A 753 -11.24 -1.51 -10.14
CA PHE A 753 -10.54 -2.29 -11.14
C PHE A 753 -9.55 -3.27 -10.50
N ALA A 754 -9.29 -4.37 -11.20
CA ALA A 754 -8.28 -5.35 -10.79
C ALA A 754 -6.91 -4.66 -10.67
N LYS A 755 -6.23 -4.86 -9.54
CA LYS A 755 -4.96 -4.19 -9.20
C LYS A 755 -4.97 -2.66 -9.36
N GLY A 756 -6.13 -2.00 -9.30
CA GLY A 756 -6.22 -0.55 -9.42
C GLY A 756 -5.46 0.16 -8.31
N ARG A 757 -4.68 1.19 -8.68
CA ARG A 757 -4.00 2.12 -7.76
C ARG A 757 -4.76 3.45 -7.76
N THR A 758 -4.21 4.46 -8.42
CA THR A 758 -4.79 5.82 -8.48
C THR A 758 -4.83 6.38 -9.89
N GLU A 759 -5.69 7.38 -10.10
CA GLU A 759 -5.72 8.31 -11.22
C GLU A 759 -5.56 9.74 -10.68
N ALA A 760 -5.21 10.70 -11.54
CA ALA A 760 -5.14 12.12 -11.22
C ALA A 760 -6.40 12.86 -11.70
N VAL A 761 -6.94 13.72 -10.84
CA VAL A 761 -7.83 14.81 -11.26
C VAL A 761 -7.01 16.10 -11.32
N ARG A 762 -7.19 16.84 -12.42
CA ARG A 762 -6.60 18.16 -12.62
C ARG A 762 -7.62 19.19 -12.16
N SER A 763 -7.48 19.67 -10.93
CA SER A 763 -8.54 20.46 -10.30
C SER A 763 -8.74 21.82 -10.98
N VAL A 764 -7.69 22.40 -11.57
CA VAL A 764 -7.75 23.69 -12.28
C VAL A 764 -8.30 23.50 -13.69
N THR A 765 -9.47 24.07 -13.92
CA THR A 765 -10.22 24.11 -15.19
C THR A 765 -10.70 25.53 -15.49
N ASP A 766 -11.12 25.77 -16.73
CA ASP A 766 -11.70 27.08 -17.12
C ASP A 766 -12.88 27.47 -16.21
N VAL A 767 -13.73 26.51 -15.83
CA VAL A 767 -14.88 26.71 -14.94
C VAL A 767 -14.43 27.12 -13.53
N SER A 768 -13.52 26.34 -12.93
CA SER A 768 -12.99 26.64 -11.59
C SER A 768 -12.23 27.98 -11.55
N SER A 769 -11.49 28.31 -12.60
CA SER A 769 -10.72 29.56 -12.67
C SER A 769 -11.60 30.80 -12.78
N THR A 770 -12.72 30.68 -13.50
CA THR A 770 -13.72 31.76 -13.60
C THR A 770 -14.33 32.04 -12.24
N PHE A 771 -14.71 30.98 -11.51
CA PHE A 771 -15.16 31.07 -10.12
C PHE A 771 -14.09 31.71 -9.21
N VAL A 772 -12.85 31.19 -9.21
CA VAL A 772 -11.78 31.68 -8.34
C VAL A 772 -11.51 33.18 -8.55
N LYS A 773 -11.44 33.63 -9.81
CA LYS A 773 -11.25 35.05 -10.14
C LYS A 773 -12.40 35.92 -9.61
N ALA A 774 -13.65 35.47 -9.78
CA ALA A 774 -14.82 36.19 -9.29
C ALA A 774 -14.85 36.31 -7.76
N ILE A 775 -14.47 35.25 -7.03
CA ILE A 775 -14.42 35.30 -5.57
C ILE A 775 -13.24 36.13 -5.07
N ALA A 776 -12.05 35.99 -5.67
CA ALA A 776 -10.86 36.73 -5.28
C ALA A 776 -11.01 38.25 -5.43
N ALA A 777 -11.87 38.72 -6.35
CA ALA A 777 -12.17 40.13 -6.54
C ALA A 777 -13.13 40.72 -5.48
N THR A 778 -13.72 39.90 -4.61
CA THR A 778 -14.78 40.32 -3.68
C THR A 778 -14.34 41.44 -2.76
N GLY A 779 -15.12 42.53 -2.72
CA GLY A 779 -14.85 43.70 -1.89
C GLY A 779 -13.70 44.59 -2.38
N GLY A 780 -13.13 44.32 -3.56
CA GLY A 780 -12.17 45.18 -4.24
C GLY A 780 -12.81 46.18 -5.21
N GLU A 781 -12.03 47.13 -5.73
CA GLU A 781 -12.48 48.13 -6.71
C GLU A 781 -13.02 47.51 -8.03
N HIS A 782 -12.66 46.25 -8.31
CA HIS A 782 -13.07 45.51 -9.50
C HIS A 782 -14.16 44.45 -9.22
N ASP A 783 -14.84 44.51 -8.08
CA ASP A 783 -15.94 43.60 -7.77
C ASP A 783 -17.22 43.96 -8.54
N THR A 784 -17.34 43.45 -9.77
CA THR A 784 -18.50 43.71 -10.64
C THR A 784 -19.54 42.59 -10.64
N THR A 785 -19.28 41.48 -9.95
CA THR A 785 -20.08 40.25 -10.01
C THR A 785 -21.06 40.18 -8.84
N SER A 786 -22.33 39.89 -9.12
CA SER A 786 -23.34 39.78 -8.06
C SER A 786 -23.11 38.55 -7.16
N VAL A 787 -23.72 38.54 -5.98
CA VAL A 787 -23.64 37.38 -5.06
C VAL A 787 -24.27 36.15 -5.68
N GLU A 788 -25.39 36.31 -6.41
CA GLU A 788 -26.09 35.23 -7.11
C GLU A 788 -25.24 34.64 -8.23
N GLU A 789 -24.53 35.47 -8.99
CA GLU A 789 -23.58 35.02 -10.02
C GLU A 789 -22.41 34.26 -9.40
N LYS A 790 -21.84 34.75 -8.29
CA LYS A 790 -20.78 34.06 -7.54
C LYS A 790 -21.24 32.69 -7.02
N GLN A 791 -22.47 32.59 -6.51
CA GLN A 791 -23.07 31.31 -6.10
C GLN A 791 -23.21 30.35 -7.27
N ALA A 792 -23.73 30.80 -8.42
CA ALA A 792 -23.87 29.98 -9.61
C ALA A 792 -22.52 29.45 -10.10
N LEU A 793 -21.50 30.32 -10.14
CA LEU A 793 -20.13 29.94 -10.50
C LEU A 793 -19.54 28.89 -9.54
N LEU A 794 -19.78 29.01 -8.23
CA LEU A 794 -19.34 28.02 -7.24
C LEU A 794 -20.00 26.66 -7.47
N ILE A 795 -21.32 26.65 -7.70
CA ILE A 795 -22.08 25.42 -7.97
C ILE A 795 -21.58 24.74 -9.24
N ASP A 796 -21.39 25.50 -10.31
CA ASP A 796 -20.89 24.98 -11.59
C ASP A 796 -19.47 24.44 -11.47
N ALA A 797 -18.57 25.14 -10.76
CA ALA A 797 -17.22 24.68 -10.51
C ALA A 797 -17.19 23.39 -9.67
N CYS A 798 -18.02 23.30 -8.64
CA CYS A 798 -18.17 22.09 -7.83
C CYS A 798 -18.72 20.92 -8.64
N ALA A 799 -19.72 21.16 -9.50
CA ALA A 799 -20.29 20.14 -10.38
C ALA A 799 -19.28 19.65 -11.41
N ASN A 800 -18.52 20.56 -12.02
CA ASN A 800 -17.45 20.23 -12.98
C ASN A 800 -16.37 19.36 -12.34
N HIS A 801 -15.91 19.73 -11.14
CA HIS A 801 -14.91 18.97 -10.42
C HIS A 801 -15.43 17.59 -9.99
N GLN A 802 -16.66 17.52 -9.45
CA GLN A 802 -17.29 16.25 -9.07
C GLN A 802 -17.46 15.30 -10.26
N GLN A 803 -17.77 15.84 -11.44
CA GLN A 803 -17.83 15.05 -12.67
C GLN A 803 -16.45 14.51 -13.04
N ALA A 804 -15.39 15.34 -12.99
CA ALA A 804 -14.03 14.90 -13.28
C ALA A 804 -13.57 13.78 -12.33
N VAL A 805 -13.90 13.86 -11.04
CA VAL A 805 -13.65 12.79 -10.06
C VAL A 805 -14.39 11.51 -10.44
N GLN A 806 -15.67 11.58 -10.80
CA GLN A 806 -16.46 10.39 -11.20
C GLN A 806 -15.91 9.75 -12.48
N GLU A 807 -15.50 10.55 -13.45
CA GLU A 807 -14.86 10.08 -14.68
C GLU A 807 -13.53 9.42 -14.39
N ALA A 808 -12.69 10.03 -13.53
CA ALA A 808 -11.45 9.43 -13.06
C ALA A 808 -11.71 8.09 -12.39
N VAL A 809 -12.60 8.02 -11.39
CA VAL A 809 -13.03 6.78 -10.69
C VAL A 809 -13.53 5.71 -11.67
N ALA A 810 -14.15 6.11 -12.79
CA ALA A 810 -14.63 5.22 -13.85
C ALA A 810 -13.53 4.78 -14.85
N GLY A 811 -12.27 5.20 -14.65
CA GLY A 811 -11.14 4.90 -15.53
C GLY A 811 -11.06 5.80 -16.77
N GLY A 812 -11.75 6.94 -16.76
CA GLY A 812 -11.77 7.94 -17.83
C GLY A 812 -10.75 9.07 -17.67
N GLY A 813 -9.85 8.98 -16.69
CA GLY A 813 -8.78 9.96 -16.49
C GLY A 813 -7.73 9.93 -17.60
N VAL A 814 -6.93 11.00 -17.67
CA VAL A 814 -5.97 11.23 -18.76
C VAL A 814 -4.53 10.94 -18.37
N ASP A 815 -4.16 11.18 -17.11
CA ASP A 815 -2.77 11.20 -16.67
C ASP A 815 -2.13 9.82 -16.68
N ARG A 816 -2.83 8.77 -16.19
CA ARG A 816 -2.30 7.39 -16.27
C ARG A 816 -2.21 6.89 -17.72
N HIS A 817 -3.10 7.34 -18.60
CA HIS A 817 -3.04 6.96 -20.01
C HIS A 817 -1.88 7.64 -20.74
N LEU A 818 -1.65 8.95 -20.53
CA LEU A 818 -0.47 9.66 -21.05
C LEU A 818 0.83 9.06 -20.53
N PHE A 819 0.89 8.72 -19.24
CA PHE A 819 2.03 8.00 -18.65
C PHE A 819 2.27 6.66 -19.34
N ALA A 820 1.22 5.85 -19.54
CA ALA A 820 1.34 4.57 -20.22
C ALA A 820 1.81 4.73 -21.68
N LEU A 821 1.32 5.75 -22.40
CA LEU A 821 1.75 6.07 -23.75
C LEU A 821 3.23 6.47 -23.80
N PHE A 822 3.69 7.25 -22.83
CA PHE A 822 5.11 7.60 -22.71
C PHE A 822 5.99 6.39 -22.37
N MET A 823 5.54 5.51 -21.49
CA MET A 823 6.24 4.24 -21.23
C MET A 823 6.28 3.35 -22.47
N ALA A 824 5.21 3.32 -23.25
CA ALA A 824 5.20 2.62 -24.54
C ALA A 824 6.20 3.26 -25.50
N SER A 825 6.24 4.59 -25.60
CA SER A 825 7.13 5.34 -26.51
C SER A 825 8.59 5.06 -26.19
N VAL A 826 8.95 5.06 -24.90
CA VAL A 826 10.27 4.66 -24.42
C VAL A 826 10.58 3.20 -24.78
N SER A 827 9.66 2.27 -24.53
CA SER A 827 9.89 0.84 -24.77
C SER A 827 10.02 0.47 -26.26
N GLN A 828 9.41 1.27 -27.13
CA GLN A 828 9.46 1.11 -28.58
C GLN A 828 10.53 1.99 -29.24
N GLU A 829 11.32 2.74 -28.44
CA GLU A 829 12.31 3.71 -28.93
C GLU A 829 11.71 4.72 -29.92
N THR A 830 10.42 5.05 -29.74
CA THR A 830 9.71 6.05 -30.52
C THR A 830 9.65 7.36 -29.72
N PRO A 831 10.51 8.35 -30.00
CA PRO A 831 10.45 9.63 -29.31
C PRO A 831 9.14 10.35 -29.62
N SER A 832 8.64 11.12 -28.64
CA SER A 832 7.45 11.95 -28.82
C SER A 832 7.61 13.25 -28.05
N ASP A 833 7.61 14.37 -28.78
CA ASP A 833 7.73 15.70 -28.19
C ASP A 833 6.51 16.05 -27.34
N PHE A 834 5.32 15.66 -27.80
CA PHE A 834 4.08 15.88 -27.06
C PHE A 834 4.08 15.15 -25.72
N LEU A 835 4.37 13.85 -25.69
CA LEU A 835 4.38 13.07 -24.44
C LEU A 835 5.49 13.56 -23.48
N THR A 836 6.65 13.92 -24.04
CA THR A 836 7.76 14.50 -23.28
C THR A 836 7.34 15.83 -22.67
N SER A 837 6.73 16.72 -23.44
CA SER A 837 6.21 18.01 -22.96
C SER A 837 5.13 17.78 -21.89
N ALA A 838 4.16 16.91 -22.16
CA ALA A 838 3.02 16.66 -21.31
C ALA A 838 3.40 16.13 -19.92
N LEU A 839 4.41 15.28 -19.82
CA LEU A 839 4.85 14.70 -18.55
C LEU A 839 6.02 15.46 -17.90
N ARG A 840 6.97 16.00 -18.67
CA ARG A 840 8.16 16.66 -18.10
C ARG A 840 7.96 18.14 -17.79
N LYS A 841 7.12 18.85 -18.56
CA LYS A 841 6.85 20.28 -18.30
C LYS A 841 5.70 20.49 -17.30
N SER A 842 4.86 19.47 -17.07
CA SER A 842 3.81 19.53 -16.04
C SER A 842 4.42 19.48 -14.63
N LYS A 843 4.53 20.63 -13.97
CA LYS A 843 4.94 20.72 -12.56
C LYS A 843 3.72 20.86 -11.67
N TRP A 844 3.45 19.85 -10.85
CA TRP A 844 2.36 19.88 -9.86
C TRP A 844 2.78 20.74 -8.67
N LYS A 845 2.26 21.97 -8.61
CA LYS A 845 2.55 22.90 -7.51
C LYS A 845 1.77 22.57 -6.26
N VAL A 846 0.61 21.94 -6.41
CA VAL A 846 -0.17 21.41 -5.29
C VAL A 846 -0.46 19.95 -5.59
N SER A 847 -0.13 19.07 -4.65
CA SER A 847 -0.57 17.69 -4.66
C SER A 847 -1.55 17.49 -3.51
N SER A 848 -2.78 17.11 -3.82
CA SER A 848 -3.85 16.96 -2.85
C SER A 848 -4.42 15.54 -2.81
N ALA A 849 -4.94 15.15 -1.64
CA ALA A 849 -5.68 13.89 -1.49
C ALA A 849 -6.67 13.94 -0.32
N GLN A 850 -7.87 13.40 -0.55
CA GLN A 850 -8.89 13.27 0.48
C GLN A 850 -8.69 12.01 1.35
N ALA A 851 -8.72 12.20 2.67
CA ALA A 851 -8.82 11.13 3.65
C ALA A 851 -10.29 10.86 4.00
N HIS A 852 -10.70 9.61 3.87
CA HIS A 852 -12.03 9.14 4.23
C HIS A 852 -11.99 8.52 5.62
N GLN A 853 -12.60 9.18 6.62
CA GLN A 853 -12.60 8.71 8.01
C GLN A 853 -13.24 7.33 8.20
N ARG A 854 -14.19 6.94 7.33
CA ARG A 854 -14.81 5.61 7.32
C ARG A 854 -14.85 5.00 5.94
N ASN A 855 -14.07 3.93 5.75
CA ASN A 855 -14.06 3.08 4.56
C ASN A 855 -14.75 1.74 4.83
N LEU A 856 -14.92 1.36 6.10
CA LEU A 856 -15.59 0.13 6.49
C LEU A 856 -17.10 0.30 6.60
N LEU A 857 -17.82 -0.82 6.51
CA LEU A 857 -19.26 -0.84 6.73
C LEU A 857 -19.57 -0.58 8.21
N ASP A 858 -20.56 0.26 8.51
CA ASP A 858 -20.93 0.61 9.89
C ASP A 858 -21.12 -0.60 10.83
N ARG A 859 -21.62 -1.72 10.31
CA ARG A 859 -21.78 -2.98 11.07
C ARG A 859 -20.48 -3.60 11.59
N LEU A 860 -19.33 -3.18 11.07
CA LEU A 860 -18.01 -3.63 11.49
C LEU A 860 -17.43 -2.76 12.60
N HIS A 861 -18.06 -1.63 12.92
CA HIS A 861 -17.79 -0.86 14.13
C HIS A 861 -18.58 -1.45 15.30
N PRO A 862 -17.99 -1.56 16.51
CA PRO A 862 -18.70 -2.02 17.70
C PRO A 862 -19.95 -1.15 17.94
N ALA A 863 -21.13 -1.77 17.88
CA ALA A 863 -22.41 -1.06 17.93
C ALA A 863 -22.73 -0.57 19.36
N GLY A 864 -23.09 0.71 19.50
CA GLY A 864 -23.33 1.35 20.81
C GLY A 864 -23.59 2.87 20.75
N GLY A 865 -24.72 3.31 20.17
CA GLY A 865 -25.31 4.58 20.61
C GLY A 865 -24.98 5.88 19.87
N GLY A 866 -24.21 5.87 18.77
CA GLY A 866 -24.34 6.91 17.74
C GLY A 866 -23.47 8.16 17.85
N CYS A 867 -22.46 8.21 18.73
CA CYS A 867 -21.42 9.25 18.70
C CYS A 867 -20.04 8.59 18.55
N TRP A 868 -19.56 8.48 17.30
CA TRP A 868 -18.49 7.53 16.94
C TRP A 868 -17.46 8.08 15.94
N TYR A 869 -17.30 9.40 15.88
CA TYR A 869 -16.31 10.04 15.01
C TYR A 869 -15.24 10.66 15.88
N HIS A 870 -14.16 9.93 16.15
CA HIS A 870 -12.99 10.55 16.74
C HIS A 870 -12.31 11.42 15.70
N GLU A 871 -12.08 12.67 16.05
CA GLU A 871 -11.37 13.60 15.19
C GLU A 871 -9.99 13.05 14.82
N THR A 872 -9.62 13.19 13.56
CA THR A 872 -8.32 12.80 13.05
C THR A 872 -7.94 13.66 11.83
N PRO A 873 -6.68 14.13 11.72
CA PRO A 873 -6.20 14.71 10.47
C PRO A 873 -6.12 13.69 9.33
N GLY A 874 -6.31 12.39 9.61
CA GLY A 874 -6.18 11.31 8.64
C GLY A 874 -4.72 11.03 8.35
N PHE A 875 -4.31 11.28 7.10
CA PHE A 875 -2.94 11.10 6.63
C PHE A 875 -2.32 12.41 6.18
N GLY A 876 -1.00 12.43 5.96
CA GLY A 876 -0.30 13.54 5.31
C GLY A 876 1.00 13.09 4.65
N PHE A 877 1.50 13.89 3.71
CA PHE A 877 2.65 13.58 2.84
C PHE A 877 3.39 14.86 2.47
N GLY A 878 4.66 14.76 2.01
CA GLY A 878 5.45 15.91 1.58
C GLY A 878 5.04 16.47 0.21
N PRO A 879 5.49 17.69 -0.15
CA PRO A 879 5.23 18.25 -1.48
C PRO A 879 5.95 17.46 -2.58
N VAL A 880 5.35 17.44 -3.78
CA VAL A 880 5.92 16.76 -4.96
C VAL A 880 6.80 17.67 -5.83
N SER A 881 6.86 18.96 -5.50
CA SER A 881 7.74 19.97 -6.11
C SER A 881 8.47 20.72 -4.99
N PRO A 882 9.76 21.08 -5.17
CA PRO A 882 10.51 21.84 -4.17
C PRO A 882 9.87 23.19 -3.80
N ASP A 883 9.12 23.76 -4.73
CA ASP A 883 8.43 25.05 -4.63
C ASP A 883 6.90 24.87 -4.73
N GLY A 884 6.39 23.84 -4.05
CA GLY A 884 4.99 23.48 -4.01
C GLY A 884 4.52 22.96 -2.66
N TYR A 885 3.30 22.44 -2.64
CA TYR A 885 2.57 22.02 -1.45
C TYR A 885 2.09 20.57 -1.54
N GLY A 886 2.14 19.84 -0.42
CA GLY A 886 1.36 18.63 -0.18
C GLY A 886 0.16 18.97 0.69
N ILE A 887 -1.05 18.60 0.28
CA ILE A 887 -2.28 18.91 1.01
C ILE A 887 -3.11 17.63 1.19
N SER A 888 -3.50 17.35 2.42
CA SER A 888 -4.50 16.32 2.70
C SER A 888 -5.61 16.90 3.53
N TYR A 889 -6.82 16.34 3.39
CA TYR A 889 -7.96 16.80 4.18
C TYR A 889 -8.90 15.67 4.55
N CYS A 890 -9.47 15.76 5.76
CA CYS A 890 -10.33 14.76 6.35
C CYS A 890 -11.54 15.45 6.98
N PHE A 891 -12.73 15.15 6.46
CA PHE A 891 -13.97 15.53 7.15
C PHE A 891 -14.25 14.54 8.29
N CYS A 892 -14.19 15.05 9.52
CA CYS A 892 -14.56 14.34 10.72
C CYS A 892 -16.05 14.53 11.02
N ALA A 893 -16.81 13.44 11.00
CA ALA A 893 -18.28 13.48 11.02
C ALA A 893 -18.82 14.44 9.93
N ASN A 894 -19.85 15.22 10.29
CA ASN A 894 -20.33 16.35 9.51
C ASN A 894 -19.91 17.70 10.15
N GLU A 895 -18.99 17.75 11.10
CA GLU A 895 -18.81 18.98 11.91
C GLU A 895 -17.46 19.65 11.71
N VAL A 896 -16.38 18.86 11.57
CA VAL A 896 -15.01 19.36 11.57
C VAL A 896 -14.28 18.93 10.30
N LEU A 897 -13.53 19.84 9.71
CA LEU A 897 -12.62 19.58 8.59
C LEU A 897 -11.18 19.78 9.05
N TYR A 898 -10.39 18.72 8.97
CA TYR A 898 -8.94 18.81 9.13
C TYR A 898 -8.29 18.99 7.78
N ILE A 899 -7.29 19.86 7.70
CA ILE A 899 -6.46 20.08 6.51
C ILE A 899 -5.00 20.08 6.96
N THR A 900 -4.19 19.17 6.43
CA THR A 900 -2.75 19.17 6.62
C THR A 900 -2.10 19.76 5.39
N ILE A 901 -1.23 20.76 5.59
CA ILE A 901 -0.46 21.41 4.54
C ILE A 901 1.03 21.19 4.83
N THR A 902 1.78 20.74 3.82
CA THR A 902 3.23 20.56 3.86
C THR A 902 3.92 21.36 2.76
N SER A 903 5.08 21.93 3.07
CA SER A 903 5.96 22.64 2.14
C SER A 903 7.40 22.62 2.65
N HIS A 904 8.31 23.30 1.96
CA HIS A 904 9.71 23.40 2.35
C HIS A 904 10.02 24.79 2.93
N LYS A 905 10.65 24.82 4.12
CA LYS A 905 11.04 26.05 4.83
C LYS A 905 12.05 26.92 4.07
N ASN A 906 12.85 26.32 3.20
CA ASN A 906 13.84 27.03 2.39
C ASN A 906 13.29 27.57 1.06
N CYS A 907 11.99 27.49 0.82
CA CYS A 907 11.36 28.08 -0.35
C CYS A 907 10.58 29.34 0.04
N ASP A 908 11.11 30.50 -0.35
CA ASP A 908 10.48 31.81 -0.06
C ASP A 908 9.08 31.96 -0.69
N ALA A 909 8.77 31.16 -1.71
CA ALA A 909 7.49 31.18 -2.41
C ALA A 909 6.40 30.32 -1.72
N THR A 910 6.74 29.55 -0.68
CA THR A 910 5.79 28.67 0.00
C THR A 910 5.81 28.81 1.52
N SER A 911 4.63 28.76 2.15
CA SER A 911 4.49 28.72 3.60
C SER A 911 3.24 27.92 3.97
N SER A 912 3.40 26.79 4.66
CA SER A 912 2.27 25.92 5.02
C SER A 912 1.27 26.64 5.92
N ARG A 913 1.76 27.54 6.78
CA ARG A 913 0.91 28.38 7.64
C ARG A 913 0.16 29.45 6.86
N THR A 914 0.85 30.14 5.94
CA THR A 914 0.23 31.21 5.15
C THR A 914 -0.87 30.63 4.26
N LEU A 915 -0.58 29.55 3.55
CA LEU A 915 -1.58 28.86 2.73
C LEU A 915 -2.73 28.32 3.59
N GLY A 916 -2.45 27.74 4.77
CA GLY A 916 -3.50 27.31 5.70
C GLY A 916 -4.45 28.42 6.14
N ASN A 917 -3.92 29.62 6.42
CA ASN A 917 -4.74 30.80 6.71
C ASN A 917 -5.60 31.21 5.51
N HIS A 918 -5.03 31.19 4.30
CA HIS A 918 -5.77 31.47 3.06
C HIS A 918 -6.87 30.43 2.80
N ILE A 919 -6.63 29.15 3.10
CA ILE A 919 -7.64 28.09 2.98
C ILE A 919 -8.78 28.33 3.97
N THR A 920 -8.48 28.63 5.24
CA THR A 920 -9.51 28.98 6.25
C THR A 920 -10.37 30.14 5.77
N ARG A 921 -9.74 31.25 5.34
CA ARG A 921 -10.45 32.42 4.80
C ARG A 921 -11.28 32.06 3.57
N SER A 922 -10.75 31.23 2.68
CA SER A 922 -11.47 30.78 1.49
C SER A 922 -12.72 30.00 1.89
N LEU A 923 -12.61 29.07 2.84
CA LEU A 923 -13.74 28.31 3.36
C LEU A 923 -14.80 29.23 4.01
N ASP A 924 -14.39 30.24 4.78
CA ASP A 924 -15.30 31.22 5.37
C ASP A 924 -16.07 31.96 4.27
N MET A 925 -15.38 32.46 3.24
CA MET A 925 -15.99 33.15 2.09
C MET A 925 -17.00 32.24 1.35
N LEU A 926 -16.69 30.95 1.18
CA LEU A 926 -17.66 30.02 0.56
C LEU A 926 -18.86 29.78 1.48
N GLY A 927 -18.63 29.73 2.81
CA GLY A 927 -19.69 29.61 3.81
C GLY A 927 -20.65 30.78 3.78
N GLU A 928 -20.14 32.01 3.69
CA GLU A 928 -20.94 33.25 3.59
C GLU A 928 -21.84 33.25 2.35
N LEU A 929 -21.35 32.76 1.21
CA LEU A 929 -22.15 32.60 -0.02
C LEU A 929 -23.32 31.62 0.17
N SER A 930 -23.23 30.67 1.09
CA SER A 930 -24.33 29.73 1.35
C SER A 930 -25.45 30.33 2.20
N VAL A 931 -25.14 31.29 3.07
CA VAL A 931 -26.11 31.93 3.96
C VAL A 931 -27.04 32.86 3.17
N SER A 932 -26.50 33.65 2.25
CA SER A 932 -27.28 34.52 1.37
C SER A 932 -28.24 33.75 0.45
N HIS A 933 -27.95 32.49 0.14
CA HIS A 933 -28.86 31.62 -0.61
C HIS A 933 -30.11 31.25 0.19
N ARG A 934 -29.98 31.05 1.52
CA ARG A 934 -31.10 30.67 2.39
C ARG A 934 -32.12 31.80 2.52
N ASP A 935 -31.67 33.04 2.68
CA ASP A 935 -32.55 34.21 2.83
C ASP A 935 -33.40 34.49 1.56
N ASN A 936 -32.87 34.17 0.37
CA ASN A 936 -33.61 34.29 -0.89
C ASN A 936 -34.53 33.08 -1.19
N SER A 937 -34.38 31.97 -0.46
CA SER A 937 -35.16 30.73 -0.64
C SER A 937 -36.31 30.55 0.37
N ALA A 938 -36.41 31.43 1.37
CA ALA A 938 -37.57 31.48 2.25
C ALA A 938 -38.81 31.88 1.42
N PRO A 939 -39.93 31.13 1.48
CA PRO A 939 -41.14 31.51 0.77
C PRO A 939 -41.63 32.86 1.34
N ARG A 940 -41.71 33.88 0.47
CA ARG A 940 -42.48 35.10 0.77
C ARG A 940 -43.97 34.81 0.79
#